data_AF-A0AAD7GP57-F1
#
_entry.id   AF-A0AAD7GP57-F1
#
_cell.length_a   1.000
_cell.length_b   1.000
_cell.length_c   1.000
_cell.angle_alpha   90.00
_cell.angle_beta   90.00
_cell.angle_gamma   90.00
#
_symmetry.space_group_name_H-M   'P 1'
#
loop_
_entity.id
_entity.type
_entity.pdbx_description
1 polymer ?
#
loop_
_entity_poly.entity_id
_entity_poly.type
_entity_poly.pdbx_seq_one_letter_code
_entity_poly.pdbx_strand_id
1 'polypeptide(L)'
;MLVVDFMHEFELGVWKAIFTHLIRILMAHGDDAVQSLNERYRLVPTFGKATIRRFSNNASAMKKLAARNFEDLLQCALPVFEELLPDAHNTIILDLLFTLAYWHALAKLRLHTDFTLDQLQAVTTMLGRQLRYFTRVTCAAFTTKELPREEAARGRRTAKKAAAASAAGTAPPKSRGTGGSKIKVFNMETYKGHSLGDYVRTIRFFGTVDSYSTQPGELEHRRVKRYYARTNKNDAVGQMTQLERRESALLKISREKLEAERIPPISTLENPVVVPAAEQPVPPTTGKRKRKLRTAPKKVQPTLDFAESESLPYTAPDAHFHISQSRNFHCNIPTWLSQNEGDPAVIDFLPKLREHLLGRLLHPTWSGNGREFTPEEHAKLLIVNDTLYRHKVLRINYTSYDVRRGQDSMNPRTHADIMMLAPEDDTNSDSHPFTYARVIGVFHVDVRHNVLGASTSAVPISFLWVRRFRLDHTFKGGFKRKRLHRVEFIPNSDPTAYGFVDPDEVIRGAHLVPAFAHGPTEPVSYTSLARRKDEFDDWLYHYVNFFVDRDMFMRYLGGGVGHYQVQVPDNEGSDTELQDDEESEGEPEPDEDVLPVAGSAVPPVGDDDQEEEEEEEPRAAEEEEEILSSGEEDEGDPWADDSDEEQEEDPDSDNLGPEDGEDLENLAPADFGYDDL
;
A
#
# COMPACT_ATOMS: atom_id res chain seq x y z
N MET A 1 30.62 -13.08 -0.73
CA MET A 1 30.24 -11.65 -0.66
C MET A 1 28.98 -11.56 0.18
N LEU A 2 28.89 -10.63 1.13
CA LEU A 2 27.67 -10.42 1.92
C LEU A 2 26.76 -9.46 1.14
N VAL A 3 25.48 -9.79 1.07
CA VAL A 3 24.47 -9.12 0.24
C VAL A 3 23.44 -8.49 1.18
N VAL A 4 22.96 -7.28 0.86
CA VAL A 4 22.07 -6.53 1.75
C VAL A 4 20.69 -7.18 1.89
N ASP A 5 20.18 -7.28 3.12
CA ASP A 5 18.86 -7.86 3.41
C ASP A 5 17.81 -6.77 3.65
N PHE A 6 16.96 -6.50 2.65
CA PHE A 6 15.93 -5.46 2.72
C PHE A 6 14.96 -5.63 3.90
N MET A 7 14.60 -6.88 4.24
CA MET A 7 13.65 -7.19 5.29
C MET A 7 14.26 -6.99 6.68
N HIS A 8 15.49 -7.45 6.90
CA HIS A 8 16.17 -7.36 8.19
C HIS A 8 16.88 -6.03 8.41
N GLU A 9 17.44 -5.40 7.37
CA GLU A 9 18.19 -4.14 7.48
C GLU A 9 17.29 -2.92 7.45
N PHE A 10 16.34 -2.84 6.50
CA PHE A 10 15.46 -1.69 6.40
C PHE A 10 14.18 -1.88 7.23
N GLU A 11 13.30 -2.80 6.84
CA GLU A 11 11.93 -2.89 7.41
C GLU A 11 11.93 -3.22 8.91
N LEU A 12 12.61 -4.32 9.30
CA LEU A 12 12.80 -4.72 10.70
C LEU A 12 14.02 -4.07 11.37
N GLY A 13 14.78 -3.25 10.64
CA GLY A 13 15.98 -2.58 11.13
C GLY A 13 15.79 -1.07 11.23
N VAL A 14 16.30 -0.33 10.25
CA VAL A 14 16.32 1.14 10.21
C VAL A 14 14.93 1.73 10.43
N TRP A 15 13.92 1.33 9.65
CA TRP A 15 12.58 1.90 9.78
C TRP A 15 11.96 1.57 11.13
N LYS A 16 12.00 0.30 11.55
CA LYS A 16 11.53 -0.11 12.89
C LYS A 16 12.22 0.68 14.02
N ALA A 17 13.50 0.98 13.91
CA ALA A 17 14.23 1.78 14.90
C ALA A 17 13.75 3.24 14.93
N ILE A 18 13.56 3.85 13.74
CA ILE A 18 13.04 5.22 13.57
C ILE A 18 11.61 5.30 14.11
N PHE A 19 10.69 4.44 13.66
CA PHE A 19 9.32 4.39 14.16
C PHE A 19 9.27 4.20 15.67
N THR A 20 10.06 3.28 16.23
CA THR A 20 10.17 3.10 17.69
C THR A 20 10.60 4.39 18.40
N HIS A 21 11.52 5.16 17.82
CA HIS A 21 11.95 6.44 18.40
C HIS A 21 10.92 7.57 18.20
N LEU A 22 10.19 7.60 17.07
CA LEU A 22 9.06 8.50 16.87
C LEU A 22 7.96 8.26 17.93
N ILE A 23 7.64 7.00 18.27
CA ILE A 23 6.72 6.70 19.39
C ILE A 23 7.26 7.25 20.71
N ARG A 24 8.57 7.15 20.97
CA ARG A 24 9.19 7.73 22.19
C ARG A 24 9.12 9.26 22.20
N ILE A 25 9.23 9.92 21.04
CA ILE A 25 9.07 11.38 20.91
C ILE A 25 7.63 11.77 21.23
N LEU A 26 6.63 11.11 20.64
CA LEU A 26 5.21 11.36 20.95
C LEU A 26 4.89 11.11 22.44
N MET A 27 5.48 10.09 23.06
CA MET A 27 5.39 9.84 24.51
C MET A 27 6.11 10.89 25.38
N ALA A 28 7.14 11.55 24.85
CA ALA A 28 7.87 12.61 25.55
C ALA A 28 7.20 14.00 25.36
N HIS A 29 6.48 14.19 24.26
CA HIS A 29 5.62 15.34 24.00
C HIS A 29 4.39 15.34 24.92
N GLY A 30 3.61 14.25 24.90
CA GLY A 30 2.32 14.18 25.59
C GLY A 30 1.16 14.58 24.69
N ASP A 31 0.21 15.35 25.23
CA ASP A 31 -0.99 15.90 24.57
C ASP A 31 -1.79 14.86 23.76
N ASP A 32 -1.96 13.66 24.34
CA ASP A 32 -2.64 12.51 23.75
C ASP A 32 -2.14 12.08 22.34
N ALA A 33 -0.99 12.58 21.87
CA ALA A 33 -0.53 12.39 20.49
C ALA A 33 -0.31 10.90 20.10
N VAL A 34 0.01 10.04 21.07
CA VAL A 34 0.08 8.58 20.88
C VAL A 34 -1.31 7.95 20.73
N GLN A 35 -2.34 8.50 21.36
CA GLN A 35 -3.72 8.06 21.21
C GLN A 35 -4.23 8.47 19.83
N SER A 36 -4.01 9.73 19.44
CA SER A 36 -4.31 10.26 18.10
C SER A 36 -3.60 9.47 16.99
N LEU A 37 -2.32 9.11 17.15
CA LEU A 37 -1.61 8.23 16.20
C LEU A 37 -2.32 6.88 16.00
N ASN A 38 -2.73 6.24 17.10
CA ASN A 38 -3.41 4.93 17.06
C ASN A 38 -4.84 5.00 16.52
N GLU A 39 -5.52 6.14 16.68
CA GLU A 39 -6.83 6.41 16.08
C GLU A 39 -6.69 6.67 14.57
N ARG A 40 -5.76 7.53 14.17
CA ARG A 40 -5.47 7.83 12.77
C ARG A 40 -5.09 6.58 11.96
N TYR A 41 -4.19 5.73 12.46
CA TYR A 41 -3.88 4.45 11.80
C TYR A 41 -5.14 3.57 11.62
N ARG A 42 -6.07 3.51 12.59
CA ARG A 42 -7.34 2.76 12.45
C ARG A 42 -8.30 3.32 11.40
N LEU A 43 -8.17 4.61 11.10
CA LEU A 43 -8.99 5.33 10.12
C LEU A 43 -8.38 5.30 8.71
N VAL A 44 -7.15 4.80 8.54
CA VAL A 44 -6.58 4.54 7.22
C VAL A 44 -7.40 3.43 6.52
N PRO A 45 -7.89 3.65 5.29
CA PRO A 45 -8.61 2.62 4.54
C PRO A 45 -7.69 1.46 4.13
N THR A 46 -8.28 0.30 3.89
CA THR A 46 -7.58 -0.83 3.26
C THR A 46 -7.40 -0.58 1.76
N PHE A 47 -6.39 -1.22 1.16
CA PHE A 47 -6.17 -1.16 -0.28
C PHE A 47 -5.85 -2.54 -0.86
N GLY A 48 -6.65 -2.94 -1.85
CA GLY A 48 -6.61 -4.26 -2.49
C GLY A 48 -6.83 -5.42 -1.51
N LYS A 49 -6.69 -6.65 -2.03
CA LYS A 49 -6.84 -7.89 -1.24
C LYS A 49 -5.90 -8.01 -0.04
N ALA A 50 -4.71 -7.41 -0.12
CA ALA A 50 -3.63 -7.67 0.83
C ALA A 50 -2.57 -6.56 0.97
N THR A 51 -2.66 -5.47 0.20
CA THR A 51 -1.59 -4.48 0.02
C THR A 51 -1.46 -3.53 1.21
N ILE A 52 -2.55 -2.86 1.61
CA ILE A 52 -2.64 -2.16 2.90
C ILE A 52 -3.71 -2.83 3.73
N ARG A 53 -3.32 -3.36 4.89
CA ARG A 53 -4.20 -4.09 5.80
C ARG A 53 -4.85 -3.16 6.81
N ARG A 54 -5.95 -3.62 7.40
CA ARG A 54 -6.64 -2.87 8.44
C ARG A 54 -5.80 -2.84 9.72
N PHE A 55 -5.40 -1.66 10.17
CA PHE A 55 -4.72 -1.47 11.45
C PHE A 55 -5.69 -1.65 12.63
N SER A 56 -5.96 -2.90 13.02
CA SER A 56 -6.83 -3.25 14.16
C SER A 56 -6.22 -2.84 15.51
N ASN A 57 -4.96 -3.21 15.69
CA ASN A 57 -4.18 -3.06 16.91
C ASN A 57 -3.57 -1.65 17.06
N ASN A 58 -3.18 -1.28 18.30
CA ASN A 58 -2.42 -0.05 18.53
C ASN A 58 -1.04 -0.14 17.86
N ALA A 59 -0.83 0.58 16.76
CA ALA A 59 0.45 0.73 16.07
C ALA A 59 1.60 1.05 17.04
N SER A 60 1.39 1.96 17.99
CA SER A 60 2.43 2.37 18.95
C SER A 60 2.86 1.26 19.93
N ALA A 61 2.07 0.20 20.09
CA ALA A 61 2.39 -0.91 20.98
C ALA A 61 3.34 -1.94 20.34
N MET A 62 3.44 -1.97 19.01
CA MET A 62 4.31 -2.86 18.23
C MET A 62 4.27 -4.34 18.69
N LYS A 63 3.07 -4.84 19.02
CA LYS A 63 2.82 -6.21 19.47
C LYS A 63 2.52 -7.10 18.25
N LYS A 64 3.16 -8.29 18.17
CA LYS A 64 2.99 -9.29 17.09
C LYS A 64 3.17 -8.76 15.64
N LEU A 65 3.86 -7.64 15.43
CA LEU A 65 4.10 -7.08 14.09
C LEU A 65 5.24 -7.82 13.35
N ALA A 66 4.98 -8.26 12.11
CA ALA A 66 5.97 -8.79 11.18
C ALA A 66 6.53 -7.69 10.24
N ALA A 67 7.51 -7.99 9.39
CA ALA A 67 8.14 -7.03 8.48
C ALA A 67 7.13 -6.24 7.63
N ARG A 68 6.21 -6.96 6.95
CA ARG A 68 5.07 -6.38 6.22
C ARG A 68 4.28 -5.33 7.02
N ASN A 69 4.10 -5.53 8.33
CA ASN A 69 3.34 -4.58 9.13
C ASN A 69 4.12 -3.29 9.38
N PHE A 70 5.46 -3.32 9.34
CA PHE A 70 6.28 -2.12 9.33
C PHE A 70 6.24 -1.44 7.95
N GLU A 71 6.18 -2.20 6.85
CA GLU A 71 5.89 -1.67 5.51
C GLU A 71 4.53 -0.92 5.46
N ASP A 72 3.41 -1.55 5.82
CA ASP A 72 2.09 -0.91 5.92
C ASP A 72 2.15 0.40 6.75
N LEU A 73 2.85 0.36 7.91
CA LEU A 73 3.01 1.52 8.79
C LEU A 73 3.81 2.67 8.15
N LEU A 74 4.81 2.39 7.30
CA LEU A 74 5.61 3.40 6.60
C LEU A 74 4.80 4.05 5.46
N GLN A 75 4.20 3.21 4.61
CA GLN A 75 3.43 3.65 3.45
C GLN A 75 2.25 4.55 3.84
N CYS A 76 1.74 4.40 5.07
CA CYS A 76 0.65 5.22 5.60
C CYS A 76 1.09 6.28 6.63
N ALA A 77 2.40 6.46 6.87
CA ALA A 77 2.89 7.30 7.97
C ALA A 77 2.58 8.80 7.80
N LEU A 78 2.73 9.34 6.58
CA LEU A 78 2.61 10.78 6.31
C LEU A 78 1.30 11.43 6.81
N PRO A 79 0.10 11.02 6.36
CA PRO A 79 -1.15 11.60 6.84
C PRO A 79 -1.40 11.34 8.34
N VAL A 80 -0.82 10.26 8.88
CA VAL A 80 -1.01 9.86 10.28
C VAL A 80 -0.17 10.72 11.23
N PHE A 81 1.05 11.09 10.88
CA PHE A 81 1.96 11.89 11.70
C PHE A 81 1.78 13.42 11.57
N GLU A 82 1.12 13.90 10.52
CA GLU A 82 0.93 15.34 10.25
C GLU A 82 0.26 16.09 11.40
N GLU A 83 0.88 17.16 11.90
CA GLU A 83 0.39 17.97 13.02
C GLU A 83 0.21 17.19 14.36
N LEU A 84 0.89 16.04 14.55
CA LEU A 84 1.00 15.39 15.88
C LEU A 84 2.06 16.02 16.81
N LEU A 85 2.86 16.94 16.28
CA LEU A 85 3.96 17.63 16.97
C LEU A 85 4.04 19.09 16.50
N PRO A 86 4.67 20.00 17.26
CA PRO A 86 4.79 21.40 16.88
C PRO A 86 5.55 21.59 15.55
N ASP A 87 5.24 22.67 14.82
CA ASP A 87 5.72 22.92 13.44
C ASP A 87 7.23 22.78 13.24
N ALA A 88 8.01 23.22 14.23
CA ALA A 88 9.48 23.10 14.27
C ALA A 88 9.99 21.65 14.15
N HIS A 89 9.16 20.66 14.43
CA HIS A 89 9.46 19.23 14.31
C HIS A 89 8.52 18.49 13.34
N ASN A 90 7.27 18.95 13.17
CA ASN A 90 6.30 18.40 12.22
C ASN A 90 6.90 18.28 10.81
N THR A 91 7.39 19.41 10.28
CA THR A 91 8.01 19.48 8.94
C THR A 91 9.19 18.52 8.83
N ILE A 92 10.07 18.47 9.83
CA ILE A 92 11.27 17.60 9.84
C ILE A 92 10.88 16.11 9.80
N ILE A 93 9.83 15.72 10.52
CA ILE A 93 9.36 14.33 10.60
C ILE A 93 8.64 13.94 9.31
N LEU A 94 7.76 14.79 8.76
CA LEU A 94 7.12 14.52 7.47
C LEU A 94 8.15 14.44 6.33
N ASP A 95 9.14 15.31 6.32
CA ASP A 95 10.26 15.29 5.37
C ASP A 95 11.08 14.00 5.42
N LEU A 96 11.30 13.46 6.63
CA LEU A 96 12.01 12.20 6.84
C LEU A 96 11.14 10.99 6.46
N LEU A 97 9.86 10.99 6.86
CA LEU A 97 8.90 9.92 6.53
C LEU A 97 8.69 9.80 5.02
N PHE A 98 8.59 10.92 4.30
CA PHE A 98 8.51 10.93 2.85
C PHE A 98 9.75 10.31 2.21
N THR A 99 10.94 10.71 2.64
CA THR A 99 12.19 10.19 2.06
C THR A 99 12.43 8.73 2.42
N LEU A 100 11.98 8.26 3.59
CA LEU A 100 11.98 6.83 3.95
C LEU A 100 11.04 6.03 3.04
N ALA A 101 9.82 6.52 2.79
CA ALA A 101 8.87 5.87 1.90
C ALA A 101 9.35 5.89 0.43
N TYR A 102 9.97 6.99 -0.01
CA TYR A 102 10.57 7.12 -1.34
C TYR A 102 11.77 6.18 -1.52
N TRP A 103 12.65 6.08 -0.52
CA TRP A 103 13.76 5.12 -0.51
C TRP A 103 13.27 3.67 -0.55
N HIS A 104 12.29 3.34 0.31
CA HIS A 104 11.67 2.01 0.36
C HIS A 104 11.05 1.63 -0.99
N ALA A 105 10.23 2.50 -1.58
CA ALA A 105 9.58 2.24 -2.85
C ALA A 105 10.58 2.05 -4.01
N LEU A 106 11.65 2.85 -4.06
CA LEU A 106 12.75 2.70 -5.04
C LEU A 106 13.54 1.41 -4.85
N ALA A 107 14.03 1.14 -3.64
CA ALA A 107 14.84 -0.05 -3.36
C ALA A 107 14.04 -1.36 -3.50
N LYS A 108 12.71 -1.29 -3.42
CA LYS A 108 11.79 -2.43 -3.61
C LYS A 108 11.28 -2.58 -5.05
N LEU A 109 11.80 -1.89 -6.07
CA LEU A 109 11.39 -2.11 -7.47
C LEU A 109 11.82 -3.50 -8.00
N ARG A 110 11.02 -4.06 -8.92
CA ARG A 110 11.30 -5.34 -9.62
C ARG A 110 12.03 -5.17 -10.93
N LEU A 111 11.90 -4.00 -11.53
CA LEU A 111 12.59 -3.58 -12.74
C LEU A 111 13.21 -2.24 -12.45
N HIS A 112 14.53 -2.15 -12.65
CA HIS A 112 15.29 -0.92 -12.53
C HIS A 112 15.76 -0.45 -13.91
N THR A 113 15.68 0.85 -14.12
CA THR A 113 16.40 1.58 -15.16
C THR A 113 17.51 2.41 -14.50
N ASP A 114 18.50 2.89 -15.26
CA ASP A 114 19.55 3.76 -14.73
C ASP A 114 18.95 4.98 -14.00
N PHE A 115 17.90 5.61 -14.56
CA PHE A 115 17.14 6.66 -13.88
C PHE A 115 16.67 6.27 -12.46
N THR A 116 16.06 5.10 -12.28
CA THR A 116 15.61 4.66 -10.94
C THR A 116 16.75 4.32 -9.99
N LEU A 117 17.91 3.89 -10.50
CA LEU A 117 19.10 3.59 -9.70
C LEU A 117 19.80 4.89 -9.27
N ASP A 118 19.84 5.89 -10.15
CA ASP A 118 20.42 7.20 -9.88
C ASP A 118 19.52 7.99 -8.91
N GLN A 119 18.18 7.88 -9.04
CA GLN A 119 17.24 8.35 -8.02
C GLN A 119 17.46 7.63 -6.67
N LEU A 120 17.64 6.30 -6.65
CA LEU A 120 17.92 5.59 -5.40
C LEU A 120 19.24 6.05 -4.74
N GLN A 121 20.28 6.33 -5.53
CA GLN A 121 21.54 6.88 -5.04
C GLN A 121 21.36 8.29 -4.44
N ALA A 122 20.62 9.17 -5.13
CA ALA A 122 20.32 10.53 -4.67
C ALA A 122 19.46 10.52 -3.40
N VAL A 123 18.41 9.70 -3.37
CA VAL A 123 17.49 9.56 -2.23
C VAL A 123 18.21 8.94 -1.02
N THR A 124 19.15 7.99 -1.21
CA THR A 124 20.00 7.47 -0.12
C THR A 124 20.85 8.58 0.50
N THR A 125 21.43 9.45 -0.33
CA THR A 125 22.22 10.61 0.13
C THR A 125 21.35 11.61 0.89
N MET A 126 20.14 11.89 0.38
CA MET A 126 19.15 12.76 1.02
C MET A 126 18.67 12.21 2.37
N LEU A 127 18.40 10.90 2.44
CA LEU A 127 18.00 10.21 3.67
C LEU A 127 19.09 10.33 4.74
N GLY A 128 20.36 10.11 4.37
CA GLY A 128 21.50 10.30 5.28
C GLY A 128 21.63 11.74 5.80
N ARG A 129 21.40 12.76 4.96
CA ARG A 129 21.35 14.17 5.38
C ARG A 129 20.20 14.42 6.37
N GLN A 130 18.99 13.95 6.06
CA GLN A 130 17.81 14.14 6.91
C GLN A 130 17.88 13.40 8.25
N LEU A 131 18.41 12.17 8.30
CA LEU A 131 18.57 11.43 9.55
C LEU A 131 19.53 12.16 10.52
N ARG A 132 20.62 12.74 10.02
CA ARG A 132 21.51 13.61 10.81
C ARG A 132 20.80 14.86 11.31
N TYR A 133 20.00 15.53 10.46
CA TYR A 133 19.26 16.72 10.84
C TYR A 133 18.15 16.43 11.88
N PHE A 134 17.37 15.36 11.69
CA PHE A 134 16.39 14.84 12.65
C PHE A 134 17.04 14.52 13.99
N THR A 135 18.23 13.91 13.99
CA THR A 135 18.97 13.61 15.22
C THR A 135 19.46 14.90 15.91
N ARG A 136 20.03 15.85 15.15
CA ARG A 136 20.58 17.12 15.66
C ARG A 136 19.51 18.06 16.22
N VAL A 137 18.34 18.13 15.60
CA VAL A 137 17.29 19.11 15.94
C VAL A 137 16.14 18.47 16.72
N THR A 138 15.53 17.41 16.19
CA THR A 138 14.32 16.81 16.79
C THR A 138 14.65 15.87 17.95
N CYS A 139 15.57 14.92 17.79
CA CYS A 139 15.93 14.02 18.89
C CYS A 139 16.57 14.77 20.08
N ALA A 140 17.27 15.87 19.82
CA ALA A 140 17.85 16.73 20.86
C ALA A 140 16.78 17.49 21.68
N ALA A 141 15.63 17.83 21.09
CA ALA A 141 14.55 18.56 21.76
C ALA A 141 13.75 17.71 22.76
N PHE A 142 13.68 16.38 22.58
CA PHE A 142 12.83 15.49 23.38
C PHE A 142 13.62 14.53 24.29
N THR A 143 13.42 14.62 25.61
CA THR A 143 13.99 13.67 26.58
C THR A 143 13.25 12.33 26.55
N THR A 144 13.56 11.54 25.52
CA THR A 144 12.96 10.25 25.20
C THR A 144 13.40 9.13 26.16
N LYS A 145 12.51 8.16 26.41
CA LYS A 145 12.68 7.09 27.43
C LYS A 145 12.28 5.71 26.92
N GLU A 146 12.56 4.66 27.69
CA GLU A 146 12.08 3.29 27.45
C GLU A 146 10.55 3.27 27.33
N LEU A 147 10.05 2.61 26.28
CA LEU A 147 8.63 2.35 26.13
C LEU A 147 8.14 1.43 27.28
N PRO A 148 6.86 1.49 27.69
CA PRO A 148 6.37 0.68 28.82
C PRO A 148 6.60 -0.83 28.66
N ARG A 149 6.60 -1.35 27.42
CA ARG A 149 6.96 -2.74 27.11
C ARG A 149 8.44 -3.04 27.34
N GLU A 150 9.34 -2.10 27.02
CA GLU A 150 10.79 -2.24 27.25
C GLU A 150 11.10 -2.21 28.75
N GLU A 151 10.51 -1.27 29.50
CA GLU A 151 10.67 -1.19 30.96
C GLU A 151 10.13 -2.45 31.66
N ALA A 152 8.94 -2.93 31.27
CA ALA A 152 8.37 -4.17 31.80
C ALA A 152 9.23 -5.40 31.45
N ALA A 153 9.78 -5.47 30.23
CA ALA A 153 10.67 -6.55 29.82
C ALA A 153 12.02 -6.51 30.58
N ARG A 154 12.58 -5.32 30.79
CA ARG A 154 13.75 -5.10 31.67
C ARG A 154 13.45 -5.56 33.08
N GLY A 155 12.30 -5.20 33.64
CA GLY A 155 11.81 -5.64 34.94
C GLY A 155 11.77 -7.17 35.07
N ARG A 156 11.12 -7.86 34.11
CA ARG A 156 11.09 -9.34 34.05
C ARG A 156 12.49 -9.95 33.96
N ARG A 157 13.39 -9.41 33.12
CA ARG A 157 14.78 -9.88 33.02
C ARG A 157 15.56 -9.69 34.33
N THR A 158 15.40 -8.55 35.02
CA THR A 158 16.02 -8.34 36.34
C THR A 158 15.46 -9.29 37.41
N ALA A 159 14.16 -9.60 37.37
CA ALA A 159 13.56 -10.59 38.26
C ALA A 159 14.06 -12.02 37.99
N LYS A 160 14.12 -12.45 36.71
CA LYS A 160 14.67 -13.77 36.32
C LYS A 160 16.15 -13.91 36.75
N LYS A 161 16.98 -12.89 36.56
CA LYS A 161 18.38 -12.88 37.04
C LYS A 161 18.49 -12.85 38.58
N ALA A 162 17.61 -12.14 39.29
CA ALA A 162 17.60 -12.16 40.77
C ALA A 162 17.17 -13.52 41.35
N ALA A 163 16.18 -14.19 40.74
CA ALA A 163 15.76 -15.53 41.13
C ALA A 163 16.81 -16.60 40.81
N ALA A 164 17.52 -16.49 39.68
CA ALA A 164 18.66 -17.35 39.38
C ALA A 164 19.80 -17.17 40.40
N ALA A 165 20.12 -15.91 40.76
CA ALA A 165 21.15 -15.62 41.75
C ALA A 165 20.84 -16.17 43.14
N SER A 166 19.56 -16.12 43.58
CA SER A 166 19.14 -16.70 44.87
C SER A 166 19.12 -18.24 44.84
N ALA A 167 18.75 -18.86 43.71
CA ALA A 167 18.85 -20.31 43.53
C ALA A 167 20.31 -20.82 43.54
N ALA A 168 21.24 -20.03 43.01
CA ALA A 168 22.68 -20.33 43.01
C ALA A 168 23.40 -19.99 44.33
N GLY A 169 22.69 -19.50 45.36
CA GLY A 169 23.28 -19.08 46.65
C GLY A 169 24.19 -17.85 46.59
N THR A 170 24.35 -17.24 45.42
CA THR A 170 25.13 -16.00 45.23
C THR A 170 24.40 -14.77 45.78
N ALA A 171 25.16 -13.80 46.29
CA ALA A 171 24.59 -12.53 46.72
C ALA A 171 23.90 -11.82 45.53
N PRO A 172 22.68 -11.28 45.70
CA PRO A 172 21.97 -10.63 44.59
C PRO A 172 22.76 -9.41 44.09
N PRO A 173 22.81 -9.17 42.76
CA PRO A 173 23.59 -8.09 42.18
C PRO A 173 23.10 -6.74 42.73
N LYS A 174 24.03 -5.93 43.27
CA LYS A 174 23.73 -4.61 43.84
C LYS A 174 23.06 -3.73 42.80
N SER A 175 21.76 -3.48 42.96
CA SER A 175 21.00 -2.56 42.12
C SER A 175 21.49 -1.12 42.34
N ARG A 176 22.43 -0.66 41.50
CA ARG A 176 22.59 0.78 41.25
C ARG A 176 21.23 1.30 40.78
N GLY A 177 20.72 2.35 41.43
CA GLY A 177 19.36 2.86 41.19
C GLY A 177 19.14 3.36 39.76
N THR A 178 17.90 3.55 39.30
CA THR A 178 16.64 3.61 40.06
C THR A 178 15.53 2.74 39.43
N GLY A 179 14.44 2.52 40.18
CA GLY A 179 13.26 1.81 39.72
C GLY A 179 12.34 2.67 38.84
N GLY A 180 12.82 3.07 37.66
CA GLY A 180 12.04 3.81 36.67
C GLY A 180 12.61 3.72 35.26
N SER A 181 11.89 4.30 34.30
CA SER A 181 12.19 4.24 32.87
C SER A 181 13.52 4.93 32.52
N LYS A 182 14.38 4.25 31.75
CA LYS A 182 15.69 4.78 31.32
C LYS A 182 15.54 5.72 30.13
N ILE A 183 16.45 6.69 30.00
CA ILE A 183 16.58 7.55 28.80
C ILE A 183 17.00 6.69 27.59
N LYS A 184 16.48 7.00 26.39
CA LYS A 184 16.66 6.24 25.14
C LYS A 184 16.93 7.13 23.93
N VAL A 185 18.18 7.60 23.83
CA VAL A 185 18.71 8.33 22.66
C VAL A 185 18.54 7.49 21.37
N PHE A 186 18.30 8.15 20.24
CA PHE A 186 18.33 7.52 18.92
C PHE A 186 19.78 7.20 18.52
N ASN A 187 20.05 6.01 18.00
CA ASN A 187 21.34 5.69 17.39
C ASN A 187 21.16 5.48 15.88
N MET A 188 21.88 6.28 15.08
CA MET A 188 21.98 6.13 13.63
C MET A 188 23.24 5.33 13.23
N GLU A 189 24.29 5.35 14.04
CA GLU A 189 25.57 4.66 13.86
C GLU A 189 25.38 3.16 14.09
N THR A 190 24.86 2.49 13.06
CA THR A 190 24.57 1.07 13.04
C THR A 190 24.87 0.52 11.65
N TYR A 191 25.36 -0.72 11.56
CA TYR A 191 25.63 -1.38 10.27
C TYR A 191 24.47 -1.21 9.27
N LYS A 192 23.24 -1.44 9.73
CA LYS A 192 21.99 -1.33 8.94
C LYS A 192 21.69 0.07 8.41
N GLY A 193 22.19 1.12 9.08
CA GLY A 193 22.09 2.51 8.61
C GLY A 193 23.14 2.85 7.55
N HIS A 194 24.31 2.20 7.59
CA HIS A 194 25.37 2.37 6.60
C HIS A 194 25.14 1.50 5.35
N SER A 195 24.62 0.28 5.50
CA SER A 195 24.36 -0.64 4.38
C SER A 195 23.31 -0.13 3.39
N LEU A 196 22.52 0.91 3.75
CA LEU A 196 21.64 1.61 2.81
C LEU A 196 22.40 2.14 1.57
N GLY A 197 23.68 2.52 1.73
CA GLY A 197 24.55 2.92 0.63
C GLY A 197 24.92 1.79 -0.34
N ASP A 198 24.80 0.53 0.08
CA ASP A 198 25.16 -0.64 -0.72
C ASP A 198 24.04 -1.14 -1.64
N TYR A 199 22.80 -0.65 -1.50
CA TYR A 199 21.66 -1.15 -2.29
C TYR A 199 21.85 -0.94 -3.79
N VAL A 200 22.20 0.27 -4.24
CA VAL A 200 22.41 0.55 -5.68
C VAL A 200 23.52 -0.33 -6.26
N ARG A 201 24.63 -0.50 -5.52
CA ARG A 201 25.74 -1.37 -5.90
C ARG A 201 25.30 -2.84 -5.99
N THR A 202 24.61 -3.32 -4.96
CA THR A 202 24.12 -4.71 -4.89
C THR A 202 23.14 -5.00 -6.01
N ILE A 203 22.21 -4.08 -6.28
CA ILE A 203 21.18 -4.24 -7.32
C ILE A 203 21.82 -4.32 -8.72
N ARG A 204 22.85 -3.49 -8.99
CA ARG A 204 23.61 -3.54 -10.24
C ARG A 204 24.43 -4.84 -10.42
N PHE A 205 24.73 -5.59 -9.35
CA PHE A 205 25.47 -6.86 -9.43
C PHE A 205 24.60 -8.12 -9.35
N PHE A 206 23.48 -8.10 -8.61
CA PHE A 206 22.72 -9.31 -8.25
C PHE A 206 21.24 -9.29 -8.68
N GLY A 207 20.79 -8.27 -9.41
CA GLY A 207 19.37 -8.10 -9.75
C GLY A 207 18.61 -7.39 -8.62
N THR A 208 17.28 -7.45 -8.63
CA THR A 208 16.47 -6.68 -7.67
C THR A 208 16.39 -7.35 -6.30
N VAL A 209 15.98 -6.62 -5.25
CA VAL A 209 15.94 -7.16 -3.87
C VAL A 209 15.08 -8.40 -3.71
N ASP A 210 14.05 -8.61 -4.55
CA ASP A 210 13.25 -9.83 -4.57
C ASP A 210 14.11 -11.08 -4.89
N SER A 211 15.22 -10.92 -5.64
CA SER A 211 16.10 -12.01 -6.12
C SER A 211 17.03 -12.59 -5.03
N TYR A 212 17.29 -11.84 -3.96
CA TYR A 212 18.21 -12.23 -2.88
C TYR A 212 17.66 -11.98 -1.47
N SER A 213 16.37 -11.66 -1.35
CA SER A 213 15.68 -11.50 -0.07
C SER A 213 15.61 -12.82 0.71
N THR A 214 15.77 -12.76 2.04
CA THR A 214 15.56 -13.91 2.93
C THR A 214 14.06 -14.19 3.21
N GLN A 215 13.18 -13.28 2.79
CA GLN A 215 11.73 -13.35 3.02
C GLN A 215 11.07 -14.67 2.55
N PRO A 216 11.40 -15.26 1.38
CA PRO A 216 10.83 -16.55 0.98
C PRO A 216 11.21 -17.69 1.94
N GLY A 217 12.44 -17.68 2.47
CA GLY A 217 12.91 -18.64 3.45
C GLY A 217 12.18 -18.52 4.79
N GLU A 218 11.99 -17.30 5.31
CA GLU A 218 11.23 -17.10 6.54
C GLU A 218 9.74 -17.45 6.38
N LEU A 219 9.17 -17.30 5.18
CA LEU A 219 7.80 -17.73 4.89
C LEU A 219 7.64 -19.25 4.92
N GLU A 220 8.60 -20.03 4.40
CA GLU A 220 8.52 -21.50 4.44
C GLU A 220 8.62 -22.05 5.88
N HIS A 221 9.27 -21.33 6.81
CA HIS A 221 9.23 -21.68 8.24
C HIS A 221 7.80 -21.78 8.79
N ARG A 222 6.80 -21.11 8.19
CA ARG A 222 5.39 -21.26 8.58
C ARG A 222 4.81 -22.63 8.19
N ARG A 223 5.12 -23.11 6.98
CA ARG A 223 4.73 -24.44 6.49
C ARG A 223 5.40 -25.54 7.32
N VAL A 224 6.69 -25.38 7.59
CA VAL A 224 7.47 -26.23 8.51
C VAL A 224 6.83 -26.28 9.92
N LYS A 225 6.50 -25.13 10.52
CA LYS A 225 5.81 -25.08 11.84
C LYS A 225 4.42 -25.72 11.81
N ARG A 226 3.63 -25.51 10.74
CA ARG A 226 2.30 -26.13 10.55
C ARG A 226 2.38 -27.65 10.46
N TYR A 227 3.41 -28.21 9.81
CA TYR A 227 3.67 -29.65 9.84
C TYR A 227 4.14 -30.12 11.21
N TYR A 228 5.07 -29.42 11.86
CA TYR A 228 5.58 -29.78 13.18
C TYR A 228 4.47 -29.92 14.23
N ALA A 229 3.52 -28.97 14.26
CA ALA A 229 2.34 -28.99 15.13
C ALA A 229 1.38 -30.17 14.87
N ARG A 230 1.49 -30.83 13.71
CA ARG A 230 0.73 -32.05 13.34
C ARG A 230 1.51 -33.35 13.60
N THR A 231 2.75 -33.29 14.09
CA THR A 231 3.53 -34.47 14.48
C THR A 231 3.30 -34.86 15.94
N ASN A 232 3.69 -36.07 16.32
CA ASN A 232 3.80 -36.47 17.73
C ASN A 232 5.11 -35.97 18.41
N LYS A 233 5.89 -35.11 17.75
CA LYS A 233 7.20 -34.55 18.15
C LYS A 233 8.36 -35.55 18.32
N ASN A 234 8.18 -36.85 18.05
CA ASN A 234 9.25 -37.87 18.08
C ASN A 234 9.64 -38.29 16.65
N ASP A 235 10.88 -38.06 16.22
CA ASP A 235 11.26 -38.01 14.78
C ASP A 235 10.25 -37.17 13.97
N ALA A 236 10.19 -35.88 14.32
CA ALA A 236 9.27 -34.95 13.69
C ALA A 236 9.61 -34.74 12.20
N VAL A 237 10.90 -34.77 11.83
CA VAL A 237 11.35 -34.56 10.43
C VAL A 237 10.77 -35.63 9.51
N GLY A 238 10.86 -36.92 9.88
CA GLY A 238 10.27 -38.01 9.11
C GLY A 238 8.75 -37.88 8.93
N GLN A 239 8.03 -37.42 9.96
CA GLN A 239 6.58 -37.17 9.89
C GLN A 239 6.25 -35.93 9.04
N MET A 240 7.01 -34.85 9.16
CA MET A 240 6.82 -33.61 8.38
C MET A 240 7.02 -33.88 6.89
N THR A 241 8.03 -34.68 6.51
CA THR A 241 8.22 -35.14 5.12
C THR A 241 7.06 -36.00 4.60
N GLN A 242 6.38 -36.78 5.46
CA GLN A 242 5.18 -37.53 5.06
C GLN A 242 3.95 -36.64 4.88
N LEU A 243 3.80 -35.60 5.71
CA LEU A 243 2.74 -34.59 5.59
C LEU A 243 2.92 -33.75 4.32
N GLU A 244 4.14 -33.29 4.04
CA GLU A 244 4.54 -32.59 2.82
C GLU A 244 4.13 -33.40 1.57
N ARG A 245 4.65 -34.63 1.44
CA ARG A 245 4.36 -35.49 0.28
C ARG A 245 2.88 -35.75 0.07
N ARG A 246 2.10 -35.84 1.15
CA ARG A 246 0.65 -36.03 1.11
C ARG A 246 -0.07 -34.77 0.61
N GLU A 247 0.35 -33.59 1.05
CA GLU A 247 -0.21 -32.31 0.58
C GLU A 247 0.14 -32.08 -0.90
N SER A 248 1.39 -32.27 -1.28
CA SER A 248 1.87 -32.15 -2.67
C SER A 248 1.15 -33.15 -3.62
N ALA A 249 0.83 -34.36 -3.16
CA ALA A 249 0.00 -35.30 -3.93
C ALA A 249 -1.46 -34.85 -4.07
N LEU A 250 -2.06 -34.25 -3.03
CA LEU A 250 -3.43 -33.72 -3.09
C LEU A 250 -3.52 -32.49 -3.98
N LEU A 251 -2.55 -31.58 -3.91
CA LEU A 251 -2.45 -30.40 -4.79
C LEU A 251 -2.35 -30.81 -6.27
N LYS A 252 -1.54 -31.84 -6.58
CA LYS A 252 -1.47 -32.40 -7.94
C LYS A 252 -2.83 -32.90 -8.43
N ILE A 253 -3.54 -33.71 -7.63
CA ILE A 253 -4.88 -34.22 -7.98
C ILE A 253 -5.89 -33.07 -8.16
N SER A 254 -5.77 -32.00 -7.37
CA SER A 254 -6.61 -30.82 -7.52
C SER A 254 -6.33 -30.08 -8.84
N ARG A 255 -5.05 -29.93 -9.22
CA ARG A 255 -4.62 -29.33 -10.49
C ARG A 255 -5.11 -30.12 -11.69
N GLU A 256 -4.95 -31.45 -11.68
CA GLU A 256 -5.41 -32.36 -12.74
C GLU A 256 -6.93 -32.26 -12.97
N LYS A 257 -7.73 -32.02 -11.92
CA LYS A 257 -9.18 -31.75 -12.04
C LYS A 257 -9.47 -30.39 -12.66
N LEU A 258 -8.84 -29.32 -12.17
CA LEU A 258 -9.03 -27.96 -12.69
C LEU A 258 -8.60 -27.82 -14.16
N GLU A 259 -7.57 -28.56 -14.58
CA GLU A 259 -7.17 -28.68 -15.98
C GLU A 259 -8.22 -29.43 -16.83
N ALA A 260 -8.81 -30.51 -16.31
CA ALA A 260 -9.89 -31.23 -16.98
C ALA A 260 -11.19 -30.40 -17.08
N GLU A 261 -11.46 -29.53 -16.11
CA GLU A 261 -12.61 -28.61 -16.10
C GLU A 261 -12.38 -27.37 -17.00
N ARG A 262 -11.12 -26.95 -17.20
CA ARG A 262 -10.75 -25.87 -18.15
C ARG A 262 -10.92 -26.24 -19.62
N ILE A 263 -10.93 -27.54 -19.96
CA ILE A 263 -11.08 -28.01 -21.35
C ILE A 263 -12.55 -28.37 -21.59
N PRO A 264 -13.32 -27.58 -22.36
CA PRO A 264 -14.68 -27.98 -22.71
C PRO A 264 -14.65 -29.26 -23.56
N PRO A 265 -15.44 -30.30 -23.23
CA PRO A 265 -15.42 -31.56 -23.97
C PRO A 265 -15.87 -31.35 -25.41
N ILE A 266 -15.04 -31.83 -26.36
CA ILE A 266 -15.34 -31.77 -27.79
C ILE A 266 -16.66 -32.50 -28.07
N SER A 267 -17.57 -31.82 -28.77
CA SER A 267 -18.95 -32.26 -28.96
C SER A 267 -19.09 -33.44 -29.92
N THR A 268 -19.20 -34.66 -29.37
CA THR A 268 -19.87 -35.76 -30.07
C THR A 268 -21.38 -35.56 -30.00
N LEU A 269 -21.95 -35.00 -31.07
CA LEU A 269 -23.40 -34.87 -31.25
C LEU A 269 -24.06 -36.24 -31.36
N GLU A 270 -24.77 -36.68 -30.32
CA GLU A 270 -25.92 -37.60 -30.50
C GLU A 270 -26.89 -37.54 -29.31
N ASN A 271 -28.08 -36.98 -29.57
CA ASN A 271 -29.26 -37.10 -28.71
C ASN A 271 -30.02 -38.39 -29.11
N PRO A 272 -30.60 -39.14 -28.16
CA PRO A 272 -32.01 -38.83 -27.86
C PRO A 272 -32.48 -39.08 -26.42
N VAL A 273 -33.24 -38.09 -25.92
CA VAL A 273 -34.51 -38.22 -25.17
C VAL A 273 -34.77 -39.54 -24.40
N VAL A 274 -34.59 -39.50 -23.07
CA VAL A 274 -35.46 -40.23 -22.12
C VAL A 274 -35.75 -39.31 -20.94
N VAL A 275 -37.02 -39.22 -20.53
CA VAL A 275 -37.45 -38.56 -19.29
C VAL A 275 -38.11 -39.59 -18.37
N PRO A 276 -37.68 -39.69 -17.12
CA PRO A 276 -38.56 -40.07 -16.03
C PRO A 276 -38.60 -38.97 -14.95
N ALA A 277 -39.79 -38.73 -14.38
CA ALA A 277 -39.96 -37.76 -13.30
C ALA A 277 -39.58 -38.38 -11.93
N ALA A 278 -39.01 -37.56 -11.04
CA ALA A 278 -38.85 -37.85 -9.62
C ALA A 278 -39.18 -36.60 -8.80
N GLU A 279 -39.73 -36.78 -7.60
CA GLU A 279 -40.48 -35.77 -6.85
C GLU A 279 -39.59 -34.73 -6.14
N GLN A 280 -40.04 -33.48 -6.08
CA GLN A 280 -39.50 -32.48 -5.14
C GLN A 280 -40.30 -32.50 -3.82
N PRO A 281 -39.64 -32.45 -2.65
CA PRO A 281 -40.33 -32.41 -1.35
C PRO A 281 -40.95 -31.05 -1.07
N VAL A 282 -42.18 -31.05 -0.54
CA VAL A 282 -42.94 -29.83 -0.23
C VAL A 282 -42.53 -29.24 1.13
N PRO A 283 -42.18 -27.94 1.23
CA PRO A 283 -41.90 -27.31 2.52
C PRO A 283 -43.19 -27.04 3.33
N PRO A 284 -43.22 -27.33 4.64
CA PRO A 284 -44.44 -27.21 5.45
C PRO A 284 -44.77 -25.74 5.79
N THR A 285 -45.92 -25.26 5.31
CA THR A 285 -46.46 -23.97 5.75
C THR A 285 -47.09 -24.07 7.15
N THR A 286 -46.58 -23.30 8.13
CA THR A 286 -47.41 -22.67 9.20
C THR A 286 -46.59 -21.68 10.06
N GLY A 287 -46.39 -20.44 9.55
CA GLY A 287 -45.78 -19.34 10.30
C GLY A 287 -46.74 -18.16 10.48
N LYS A 288 -47.14 -17.84 11.72
CA LYS A 288 -48.10 -16.76 12.00
C LYS A 288 -47.52 -15.38 11.64
N ARG A 289 -48.07 -14.71 10.61
CA ARG A 289 -47.71 -13.33 10.21
C ARG A 289 -47.90 -12.34 11.36
N LYS A 290 -46.84 -12.02 12.12
CA LYS A 290 -46.80 -10.82 12.96
C LYS A 290 -46.77 -9.58 12.04
N ARG A 291 -47.78 -8.71 12.17
CA ARG A 291 -47.91 -7.48 11.39
C ARG A 291 -46.82 -6.48 11.79
N LYS A 292 -45.70 -6.42 11.06
CA LYS A 292 -44.66 -5.39 11.27
C LYS A 292 -45.29 -4.00 11.18
N LEU A 293 -44.87 -3.09 12.06
CA LEU A 293 -45.21 -1.67 11.96
C LEU A 293 -44.63 -1.10 10.66
N ARG A 294 -45.32 -0.13 10.05
CA ARG A 294 -44.78 0.69 8.97
C ARG A 294 -43.72 1.62 9.54
N THR A 295 -42.45 1.23 9.40
CA THR A 295 -41.35 2.19 9.41
C THR A 295 -41.41 3.08 8.17
N ALA A 296 -40.73 4.22 8.20
CA ALA A 296 -40.62 5.12 7.06
C ALA A 296 -40.05 4.40 5.81
N PRO A 297 -40.33 4.87 4.57
CA PRO A 297 -39.67 4.35 3.38
C PRO A 297 -38.15 4.50 3.56
N LYS A 298 -37.43 3.40 3.33
CA LYS A 298 -35.98 3.41 3.32
C LYS A 298 -35.51 3.80 1.92
N LYS A 299 -34.56 4.73 1.82
CA LYS A 299 -33.74 4.93 0.63
C LYS A 299 -33.18 3.58 0.17
N VAL A 300 -33.28 3.29 -1.12
CA VAL A 300 -32.79 2.02 -1.68
C VAL A 300 -31.37 2.25 -2.16
N GLN A 301 -30.42 1.63 -1.46
CA GLN A 301 -29.00 1.78 -1.75
C GLN A 301 -28.65 1.31 -3.17
N PRO A 302 -27.69 1.96 -3.85
CA PRO A 302 -27.20 1.55 -5.16
C PRO A 302 -26.44 0.22 -5.09
N THR A 303 -25.78 -0.03 -3.96
CA THR A 303 -24.97 -1.22 -3.69
C THR A 303 -25.80 -2.46 -3.37
N LEU A 304 -25.19 -3.63 -3.60
CA LEU A 304 -25.72 -4.94 -3.20
C LEU A 304 -25.15 -5.40 -1.86
N ASP A 305 -25.78 -6.41 -1.26
CA ASP A 305 -25.20 -7.07 -0.09
C ASP A 305 -24.29 -8.23 -0.50
N PHE A 306 -23.18 -8.41 0.22
CA PHE A 306 -22.18 -9.40 -0.17
C PHE A 306 -22.65 -10.84 0.02
N ALA A 307 -23.65 -11.05 0.88
CA ALA A 307 -24.38 -12.31 1.07
C ALA A 307 -25.36 -12.66 -0.07
N GLU A 308 -25.60 -11.77 -1.04
CA GLU A 308 -26.38 -12.11 -2.23
C GLU A 308 -25.48 -12.79 -3.28
N SER A 309 -25.92 -13.88 -3.91
CA SER A 309 -25.08 -14.60 -4.87
C SER A 309 -24.99 -13.86 -6.22
N GLU A 310 -23.80 -13.39 -6.55
CA GLU A 310 -23.41 -12.85 -7.85
C GLU A 310 -22.02 -13.39 -8.18
N SER A 311 -21.93 -14.28 -9.17
CA SER A 311 -20.66 -14.87 -9.62
C SER A 311 -19.95 -13.95 -10.61
N LEU A 312 -18.65 -13.74 -10.42
CA LEU A 312 -17.77 -13.01 -11.33
C LEU A 312 -16.60 -13.93 -11.72
N PRO A 313 -16.72 -14.72 -12.82
CA PRO A 313 -15.74 -15.73 -13.18
C PRO A 313 -14.39 -15.12 -13.58
N TYR A 314 -13.39 -15.97 -13.84
CA TYR A 314 -12.04 -15.55 -14.23
C TYR A 314 -12.06 -14.52 -15.39
N THR A 315 -11.44 -13.36 -15.15
CA THR A 315 -11.26 -12.32 -16.16
C THR A 315 -10.10 -12.67 -17.08
N ALA A 316 -10.32 -12.64 -18.40
CA ALA A 316 -9.25 -12.84 -19.38
C ALA A 316 -8.20 -11.69 -19.33
N PRO A 317 -6.88 -11.95 -19.41
CA PRO A 317 -5.84 -10.92 -19.21
C PRO A 317 -5.75 -9.83 -20.31
N ASP A 318 -6.48 -10.00 -21.41
CA ASP A 318 -6.60 -9.09 -22.55
C ASP A 318 -7.80 -8.13 -22.42
N ALA A 319 -8.83 -8.50 -21.66
CA ALA A 319 -9.93 -7.59 -21.32
C ALA A 319 -9.46 -6.51 -20.34
N HIS A 320 -9.79 -5.24 -20.57
CA HIS A 320 -9.44 -4.15 -19.67
C HIS A 320 -10.26 -4.18 -18.37
N PHE A 321 -11.57 -4.41 -18.48
CA PHE A 321 -12.47 -4.50 -17.32
C PHE A 321 -13.35 -5.75 -17.33
N HIS A 322 -13.87 -6.12 -16.15
CA HIS A 322 -14.90 -7.14 -16.01
C HIS A 322 -15.91 -6.74 -14.92
N ILE A 323 -17.19 -6.73 -15.32
CA ILE A 323 -18.37 -6.57 -14.47
C ILE A 323 -19.31 -7.74 -14.77
N SER A 324 -20.06 -8.19 -13.77
CA SER A 324 -21.07 -9.24 -13.90
C SER A 324 -22.15 -8.89 -14.94
N GLN A 325 -22.53 -9.85 -15.78
CA GLN A 325 -23.66 -9.73 -16.72
C GLN A 325 -25.00 -10.21 -16.10
N SER A 326 -25.04 -10.39 -14.78
CA SER A 326 -26.23 -10.87 -14.06
C SER A 326 -27.40 -9.87 -14.17
N ARG A 327 -28.57 -10.36 -14.60
CA ARG A 327 -29.81 -9.57 -14.63
C ARG A 327 -30.69 -9.76 -13.37
N ASN A 328 -30.15 -10.45 -12.35
CA ASN A 328 -30.88 -10.77 -11.12
C ASN A 328 -31.23 -9.51 -10.31
N PHE A 329 -30.29 -8.57 -10.17
CA PHE A 329 -30.37 -7.48 -9.19
C PHE A 329 -30.89 -6.15 -9.76
N HIS A 330 -31.96 -6.23 -10.55
CA HIS A 330 -32.52 -5.09 -11.28
C HIS A 330 -33.38 -4.15 -10.42
N CYS A 331 -33.46 -2.88 -10.82
CA CYS A 331 -34.46 -1.91 -10.36
C CYS A 331 -34.98 -1.05 -11.52
N ASN A 332 -36.19 -0.50 -11.38
CA ASN A 332 -36.76 0.45 -12.35
C ASN A 332 -36.30 1.88 -12.01
N ILE A 333 -35.72 2.59 -12.98
CA ILE A 333 -35.03 3.87 -12.76
C ILE A 333 -35.96 4.96 -12.19
N PRO A 334 -37.13 5.27 -12.80
CA PRO A 334 -38.08 6.24 -12.21
C PRO A 334 -38.49 5.90 -10.78
N THR A 335 -38.75 4.62 -10.49
CA THR A 335 -39.16 4.14 -9.16
C THR A 335 -38.03 4.27 -8.13
N TRP A 336 -36.78 3.98 -8.54
CA TRP A 336 -35.61 4.10 -7.67
C TRP A 336 -35.25 5.57 -7.41
N LEU A 337 -35.40 6.45 -8.40
CA LEU A 337 -35.21 7.89 -8.21
C LEU A 337 -36.26 8.48 -7.27
N SER A 338 -37.55 8.14 -7.41
CA SER A 338 -38.59 8.63 -6.48
C SER A 338 -38.45 8.09 -5.05
N GLN A 339 -37.76 6.96 -4.85
CA GLN A 339 -37.44 6.43 -3.52
C GLN A 339 -36.25 7.15 -2.85
N ASN A 340 -35.49 7.91 -3.62
CA ASN A 340 -34.29 8.63 -3.20
C ASN A 340 -34.39 10.14 -3.47
N GLU A 341 -35.60 10.65 -3.65
CA GLU A 341 -35.90 12.07 -3.89
C GLU A 341 -35.31 12.96 -2.77
N GLY A 342 -34.75 14.10 -3.16
CA GLY A 342 -34.06 15.02 -2.24
C GLY A 342 -32.61 14.64 -1.88
N ASP A 343 -32.05 13.58 -2.47
CA ASP A 343 -30.60 13.33 -2.40
C ASP A 343 -29.84 14.18 -3.43
N PRO A 344 -28.81 14.96 -3.06
CA PRO A 344 -28.03 15.73 -4.04
C PRO A 344 -27.40 14.87 -5.14
N ALA A 345 -27.06 13.61 -4.83
CA ALA A 345 -26.44 12.70 -5.79
C ALA A 345 -27.36 12.33 -6.96
N VAL A 346 -28.69 12.33 -6.79
CA VAL A 346 -29.65 11.95 -7.84
C VAL A 346 -30.14 13.13 -8.68
N ILE A 347 -29.67 14.35 -8.41
CA ILE A 347 -29.99 15.54 -9.21
C ILE A 347 -29.43 15.37 -10.63
N ASP A 348 -30.31 15.56 -11.62
CA ASP A 348 -30.05 15.36 -13.05
C ASP A 348 -29.53 13.96 -13.45
N PHE A 349 -29.75 12.94 -12.62
CA PHE A 349 -29.30 11.56 -12.87
C PHE A 349 -29.74 11.02 -14.25
N LEU A 350 -31.02 11.17 -14.61
CA LEU A 350 -31.54 10.67 -15.89
C LEU A 350 -31.00 11.43 -17.11
N PRO A 351 -30.99 12.78 -17.14
CA PRO A 351 -30.31 13.55 -18.18
C PRO A 351 -28.83 13.18 -18.35
N LYS A 352 -28.05 13.16 -17.25
CA LYS A 352 -26.63 12.78 -17.26
C LYS A 352 -26.40 11.34 -17.75
N LEU A 353 -27.31 10.43 -17.41
CA LEU A 353 -27.22 9.03 -17.84
C LEU A 353 -27.49 8.90 -19.34
N ARG A 354 -28.47 9.63 -19.88
CA ARG A 354 -28.74 9.64 -21.33
C ARG A 354 -27.59 10.24 -22.13
N GLU A 355 -26.99 11.33 -21.63
CA GLU A 355 -25.79 11.93 -22.21
C GLU A 355 -24.64 10.92 -22.30
N HIS A 356 -24.27 10.31 -21.18
CA HIS A 356 -23.17 9.33 -21.10
C HIS A 356 -23.41 8.08 -21.99
N LEU A 357 -24.61 7.51 -21.94
CA LEU A 357 -24.96 6.33 -22.76
C LEU A 357 -25.02 6.64 -24.26
N LEU A 358 -25.44 7.85 -24.65
CA LEU A 358 -25.47 8.28 -26.04
C LEU A 358 -24.04 8.57 -26.55
N GLY A 359 -23.20 9.19 -25.72
CA GLY A 359 -21.76 9.33 -25.95
C GLY A 359 -21.09 7.98 -26.20
N ARG A 360 -21.27 7.00 -25.30
CA ARG A 360 -20.71 5.64 -25.46
C ARG A 360 -21.22 4.89 -26.70
N LEU A 361 -22.42 5.21 -27.22
CA LEU A 361 -22.97 4.62 -28.45
C LEU A 361 -22.48 5.27 -29.75
N LEU A 362 -22.27 6.60 -29.75
CA LEU A 362 -21.89 7.36 -30.94
C LEU A 362 -20.37 7.54 -31.06
N HIS A 363 -19.69 7.64 -29.93
CA HIS A 363 -18.25 7.89 -29.82
C HIS A 363 -17.60 6.94 -28.78
N PRO A 364 -17.50 5.63 -29.05
CA PRO A 364 -17.01 4.65 -28.08
C PRO A 364 -15.58 4.86 -27.57
N THR A 365 -14.81 5.74 -28.22
CA THR A 365 -13.39 6.02 -27.92
C THR A 365 -13.17 7.47 -27.46
N TRP A 366 -14.21 8.18 -27.01
CA TRP A 366 -14.11 9.58 -26.61
C TRP A 366 -15.06 9.93 -25.46
N SER A 367 -14.52 10.63 -24.47
CA SER A 367 -15.24 11.07 -23.27
C SER A 367 -15.63 12.54 -23.43
N GLY A 368 -16.93 12.81 -23.51
CA GLY A 368 -17.47 14.16 -23.74
C GLY A 368 -17.37 15.10 -22.54
N ASN A 369 -17.63 16.39 -22.79
CA ASN A 369 -17.84 17.39 -21.73
C ASN A 369 -19.25 17.30 -21.12
N GLY A 370 -20.13 16.47 -21.69
CA GLY A 370 -21.46 16.17 -21.17
C GLY A 370 -22.51 17.21 -21.54
N ARG A 371 -22.31 17.90 -22.67
CA ARG A 371 -23.27 18.84 -23.29
C ARG A 371 -23.25 18.77 -24.82
N GLU A 372 -22.95 17.60 -25.39
CA GLU A 372 -22.90 17.42 -26.85
C GLU A 372 -24.29 17.28 -27.47
N PHE A 373 -25.20 16.55 -26.82
CA PHE A 373 -26.42 16.05 -27.47
C PHE A 373 -27.67 16.85 -27.14
N THR A 374 -28.58 16.96 -28.12
CA THR A 374 -29.84 17.69 -27.91
C THR A 374 -30.91 16.84 -27.19
N PRO A 375 -31.94 17.45 -26.58
CA PRO A 375 -33.06 16.70 -25.99
C PRO A 375 -33.79 15.79 -26.99
N GLU A 376 -33.83 16.17 -28.27
CA GLU A 376 -34.38 15.36 -29.37
C GLU A 376 -33.50 14.15 -29.70
N GLU A 377 -32.20 14.20 -29.38
CA GLU A 377 -31.26 13.09 -29.52
C GLU A 377 -31.33 12.15 -28.32
N HIS A 378 -31.41 12.69 -27.11
CA HIS A 378 -31.75 11.94 -25.89
C HIS A 378 -33.06 11.16 -26.03
N ALA A 379 -34.04 11.70 -26.76
CA ALA A 379 -35.32 11.05 -27.03
C ALA A 379 -35.23 9.86 -28.01
N LYS A 380 -34.13 9.72 -28.77
CA LYS A 380 -33.84 8.56 -29.63
C LYS A 380 -33.22 7.41 -28.82
N LEU A 381 -32.71 7.68 -27.61
CA LEU A 381 -32.11 6.69 -26.73
C LEU A 381 -33.20 6.01 -25.87
N LEU A 382 -33.35 4.69 -26.04
CA LEU A 382 -34.34 3.90 -25.30
C LEU A 382 -33.64 2.92 -24.35
N ILE A 383 -33.75 3.16 -23.04
CA ILE A 383 -33.38 2.17 -22.01
C ILE A 383 -34.48 1.12 -21.97
N VAL A 384 -34.13 -0.17 -22.10
CA VAL A 384 -35.10 -1.26 -22.13
C VAL A 384 -35.81 -1.38 -20.78
N ASN A 385 -37.13 -1.25 -20.80
CA ASN A 385 -38.01 -1.31 -19.63
C ASN A 385 -37.65 -0.31 -18.50
N ASP A 386 -36.96 0.79 -18.82
CA ASP A 386 -36.37 1.72 -17.84
C ASP A 386 -35.63 0.99 -16.69
N THR A 387 -34.93 -0.10 -17.01
CA THR A 387 -34.38 -1.04 -16.04
C THR A 387 -32.87 -0.89 -15.90
N LEU A 388 -32.42 -0.74 -14.65
CA LEU A 388 -31.02 -0.65 -14.22
C LEU A 388 -30.61 -1.96 -13.56
N TYR A 389 -29.54 -2.58 -14.03
CA TYR A 389 -28.90 -3.73 -13.40
C TYR A 389 -27.75 -3.24 -12.51
N ARG A 390 -27.54 -3.91 -11.37
CA ARG A 390 -26.63 -3.48 -10.30
C ARG A 390 -25.68 -4.61 -9.95
N HIS A 391 -24.43 -4.28 -9.63
CA HIS A 391 -23.36 -5.24 -9.38
C HIS A 391 -22.59 -4.92 -8.11
N LYS A 392 -21.96 -5.95 -7.52
CA LYS A 392 -21.05 -5.77 -6.39
C LYS A 392 -19.73 -5.09 -6.80
N VAL A 393 -19.13 -5.56 -7.89
CA VAL A 393 -17.69 -5.43 -8.15
C VAL A 393 -17.36 -5.09 -9.60
N LEU A 394 -16.33 -4.27 -9.76
CA LEU A 394 -15.57 -4.02 -10.96
C LEU A 394 -14.16 -4.61 -10.77
N ARG A 395 -13.69 -5.44 -11.70
CA ARG A 395 -12.25 -5.76 -11.81
C ARG A 395 -11.65 -4.97 -12.97
N ILE A 396 -10.51 -4.30 -12.76
CA ILE A 396 -9.70 -3.66 -13.82
C ILE A 396 -8.36 -4.37 -13.94
N ASN A 397 -8.02 -4.80 -15.14
CA ASN A 397 -6.70 -5.29 -15.52
C ASN A 397 -5.84 -4.12 -16.03
N TYR A 398 -4.60 -4.01 -15.55
CA TYR A 398 -3.65 -2.99 -16.03
C TYR A 398 -2.29 -3.60 -16.31
N THR A 399 -1.52 -2.91 -17.16
CA THR A 399 -0.07 -3.18 -17.28
C THR A 399 0.63 -2.40 -16.16
N SER A 400 1.51 -3.08 -15.43
CA SER A 400 2.33 -2.47 -14.39
C SER A 400 3.65 -1.91 -14.95
N TYR A 401 4.33 -1.06 -14.19
CA TYR A 401 5.62 -0.45 -14.56
C TYR A 401 6.69 -1.47 -15.03
N ASP A 402 6.67 -2.68 -14.50
CA ASP A 402 7.55 -3.82 -14.81
C ASP A 402 7.01 -4.74 -15.93
N VAL A 403 6.04 -4.25 -16.71
CA VAL A 403 5.39 -4.95 -17.85
C VAL A 403 4.68 -6.26 -17.46
N ARG A 404 4.40 -6.49 -16.17
CA ARG A 404 3.51 -7.55 -15.70
C ARG A 404 2.03 -7.10 -15.84
N ARG A 405 1.08 -8.04 -15.71
CA ARG A 405 -0.37 -7.74 -15.66
C ARG A 405 -0.83 -7.72 -14.20
N GLY A 406 -1.30 -6.57 -13.73
CA GLY A 406 -1.98 -6.40 -12.46
C GLY A 406 -3.50 -6.46 -12.62
N GLN A 407 -4.21 -6.73 -11.52
CA GLN A 407 -5.66 -6.61 -11.46
C GLN A 407 -6.08 -6.01 -10.11
N ASP A 408 -6.82 -4.91 -10.14
CA ASP A 408 -7.44 -4.30 -8.96
C ASP A 408 -8.93 -4.68 -8.94
N SER A 409 -9.43 -5.12 -7.78
CA SER A 409 -10.85 -5.44 -7.57
C SER A 409 -11.49 -4.35 -6.71
N MET A 410 -12.55 -3.72 -7.23
CA MET A 410 -13.13 -2.50 -6.68
C MET A 410 -14.62 -2.67 -6.38
N ASN A 411 -15.00 -2.12 -5.24
CA ASN A 411 -16.29 -2.34 -4.57
C ASN A 411 -16.70 -1.02 -3.89
N PRO A 412 -17.86 -0.41 -4.24
CA PRO A 412 -18.34 0.84 -3.64
C PRO A 412 -18.44 0.85 -2.10
N ARG A 413 -18.40 -0.32 -1.44
CA ARG A 413 -18.45 -0.42 0.03
C ARG A 413 -17.07 -0.29 0.70
N THR A 414 -16.00 -0.81 0.09
CA THR A 414 -14.66 -0.94 0.68
C THR A 414 -13.60 -0.22 -0.13
N HIS A 415 -13.33 -0.69 -1.34
CA HIS A 415 -12.31 -0.18 -2.26
C HIS A 415 -13.01 0.55 -3.40
N ALA A 416 -13.51 1.76 -3.08
CA ALA A 416 -14.41 2.52 -3.93
C ALA A 416 -13.72 3.62 -4.74
N ASP A 417 -12.49 3.98 -4.42
CA ASP A 417 -11.78 5.11 -5.05
C ASP A 417 -11.03 4.66 -6.30
N ILE A 418 -11.19 5.39 -7.40
CA ILE A 418 -10.63 5.09 -8.73
C ILE A 418 -9.69 6.19 -9.22
N MET A 419 -8.73 5.79 -10.05
CA MET A 419 -7.82 6.67 -10.80
C MET A 419 -8.19 6.66 -12.29
N MET A 420 -8.25 7.84 -12.89
CA MET A 420 -8.40 8.10 -14.33
C MET A 420 -7.30 9.09 -14.78
N LEU A 421 -7.09 9.27 -16.09
CA LEU A 421 -6.24 10.37 -16.58
C LEU A 421 -6.90 11.75 -16.31
N ALA A 422 -6.10 12.81 -16.33
CA ALA A 422 -6.60 14.18 -16.45
C ALA A 422 -6.91 14.53 -17.93
N PRO A 423 -7.94 15.35 -18.23
CA PRO A 423 -8.17 15.86 -19.58
C PRO A 423 -7.03 16.75 -20.08
N GLU A 424 -6.75 16.70 -21.39
CA GLU A 424 -5.65 17.44 -22.03
C GLU A 424 -5.85 18.98 -22.08
N ASP A 425 -7.05 19.48 -21.75
CA ASP A 425 -7.39 20.91 -21.77
C ASP A 425 -6.69 21.77 -20.69
N ASP A 426 -6.03 21.14 -19.71
CA ASP A 426 -5.21 21.83 -18.71
C ASP A 426 -3.88 22.28 -19.35
N THR A 427 -3.90 23.41 -20.05
CA THR A 427 -2.79 23.95 -20.89
C THR A 427 -1.48 24.31 -20.16
N ASN A 428 -1.32 23.95 -18.88
CA ASN A 428 -0.05 24.05 -18.16
C ASN A 428 0.63 22.68 -18.12
N SER A 429 1.90 22.62 -18.54
CA SER A 429 2.75 21.44 -18.33
C SER A 429 2.82 20.99 -16.87
N ASP A 430 2.59 21.91 -15.92
CA ASP A 430 2.58 21.68 -14.48
C ASP A 430 1.26 21.09 -13.89
N SER A 431 0.29 20.67 -14.72
CA SER A 431 -0.94 20.07 -14.17
C SER A 431 -0.75 18.64 -13.65
N HIS A 432 -1.63 18.27 -12.72
CA HIS A 432 -1.59 16.98 -12.04
C HIS A 432 -2.19 15.88 -12.93
N PRO A 433 -1.46 14.80 -13.24
CA PRO A 433 -1.76 13.91 -14.37
C PRO A 433 -3.01 13.02 -14.24
N PHE A 434 -3.61 12.93 -13.04
CA PHE A 434 -4.68 11.99 -12.74
C PHE A 434 -5.90 12.67 -12.12
N THR A 435 -7.10 12.21 -12.50
CA THR A 435 -8.34 12.56 -11.80
C THR A 435 -8.84 11.38 -10.98
N TYR A 436 -9.56 11.68 -9.90
CA TYR A 436 -10.07 10.67 -8.97
C TYR A 436 -11.58 10.80 -8.78
N ALA A 437 -12.22 9.67 -8.50
CA ALA A 437 -13.61 9.64 -8.09
C ALA A 437 -13.87 8.50 -7.11
N ARG A 438 -14.91 8.62 -6.28
CA ARG A 438 -15.44 7.54 -5.44
C ARG A 438 -16.65 6.92 -6.13
N VAL A 439 -16.58 5.63 -6.45
CA VAL A 439 -17.67 4.88 -7.07
C VAL A 439 -18.79 4.68 -6.04
N ILE A 440 -19.98 5.15 -6.40
CA ILE A 440 -21.22 5.04 -5.62
C ILE A 440 -21.97 3.74 -5.98
N GLY A 441 -21.94 3.35 -7.27
CA GLY A 441 -22.55 2.12 -7.77
C GLY A 441 -21.96 1.65 -9.10
N VAL A 442 -21.89 0.34 -9.27
CA VAL A 442 -21.48 -0.33 -10.52
C VAL A 442 -22.74 -0.87 -11.20
N PHE A 443 -22.98 -0.50 -12.46
CA PHE A 443 -24.24 -0.74 -13.15
C PHE A 443 -24.06 -1.21 -14.59
N HIS A 444 -25.11 -1.85 -15.14
CA HIS A 444 -25.33 -1.88 -16.58
C HIS A 444 -26.80 -1.63 -16.95
N VAL A 445 -27.05 -1.20 -18.19
CA VAL A 445 -28.39 -1.08 -18.78
C VAL A 445 -28.42 -1.73 -20.16
N ASP A 446 -29.56 -2.32 -20.52
CA ASP A 446 -29.84 -2.74 -21.90
C ASP A 446 -30.40 -1.55 -22.68
N VAL A 447 -29.75 -1.14 -23.78
CA VAL A 447 -30.06 0.10 -24.53
C VAL A 447 -30.38 -0.18 -25.99
N ARG A 448 -31.27 0.63 -26.59
CA ARG A 448 -31.54 0.68 -28.04
C ARG A 448 -31.45 2.12 -28.56
N HIS A 449 -30.85 2.30 -29.73
CA HIS A 449 -30.81 3.58 -30.43
C HIS A 449 -31.87 3.60 -31.53
N ASN A 450 -32.92 4.41 -31.37
CA ASN A 450 -34.10 4.45 -32.24
C ASN A 450 -33.89 5.35 -33.46
N VAL A 451 -32.98 4.95 -34.36
CA VAL A 451 -32.62 5.68 -35.59
C VAL A 451 -32.75 4.78 -36.81
N LEU A 452 -33.13 5.36 -37.95
CA LEU A 452 -33.23 4.67 -39.24
C LEU A 452 -31.92 3.96 -39.60
N GLY A 453 -31.96 2.63 -39.69
CA GLY A 453 -30.81 1.78 -40.00
C GLY A 453 -30.04 1.23 -38.78
N ALA A 454 -30.37 1.65 -37.55
CA ALA A 454 -29.80 1.08 -36.33
C ALA A 454 -30.33 -0.33 -36.05
N SER A 455 -29.57 -1.14 -35.30
CA SER A 455 -29.99 -2.49 -34.91
C SER A 455 -31.15 -2.46 -33.90
N THR A 456 -32.06 -3.43 -34.02
CA THR A 456 -33.16 -3.65 -33.07
C THR A 456 -32.76 -4.50 -31.86
N SER A 457 -31.55 -5.09 -31.88
CA SER A 457 -30.95 -5.74 -30.70
C SER A 457 -30.71 -4.70 -29.60
N ALA A 458 -30.99 -5.05 -28.35
CA ALA A 458 -30.49 -4.26 -27.23
C ALA A 458 -28.98 -4.49 -27.05
N VAL A 459 -28.25 -3.44 -26.70
CA VAL A 459 -26.82 -3.49 -26.36
C VAL A 459 -26.68 -3.25 -24.86
N PRO A 460 -26.05 -4.16 -24.10
CA PRO A 460 -25.74 -3.91 -22.70
C PRO A 460 -24.57 -2.92 -22.62
N ILE A 461 -24.76 -1.82 -21.89
CA ILE A 461 -23.70 -0.82 -21.62
C ILE A 461 -23.46 -0.79 -20.11
N SER A 462 -22.22 -1.07 -19.71
CA SER A 462 -21.76 -0.97 -18.32
C SER A 462 -21.23 0.43 -18.04
N PHE A 463 -21.47 0.93 -16.84
CA PHE A 463 -21.02 2.26 -16.42
C PHE A 463 -20.89 2.36 -14.89
N LEU A 464 -20.06 3.29 -14.44
CA LEU A 464 -19.85 3.59 -13.03
C LEU A 464 -20.58 4.89 -12.68
N TRP A 465 -21.34 4.91 -11.59
CA TRP A 465 -21.88 6.14 -11.03
C TRP A 465 -20.96 6.61 -9.90
N VAL A 466 -20.48 7.86 -10.00
CA VAL A 466 -19.35 8.32 -9.17
C VAL A 466 -19.56 9.71 -8.58
N ARG A 467 -18.90 9.97 -7.44
CA ARG A 467 -18.68 11.30 -6.87
C ARG A 467 -17.24 11.73 -7.17
N ARG A 468 -17.04 12.85 -7.85
CA ARG A 468 -15.70 13.30 -8.30
C ARG A 468 -14.95 14.05 -7.19
N PHE A 469 -13.63 13.89 -7.17
CA PHE A 469 -12.71 14.75 -6.42
C PHE A 469 -12.14 15.84 -7.34
N ARG A 470 -11.62 16.92 -6.74
CA ARG A 470 -10.74 17.89 -7.40
C ARG A 470 -9.43 18.01 -6.64
N LEU A 471 -8.37 18.44 -7.32
CA LEU A 471 -7.09 18.76 -6.69
C LEU A 471 -7.25 20.01 -5.81
N ASP A 472 -6.67 19.98 -4.61
CA ASP A 472 -6.50 21.21 -3.82
C ASP A 472 -5.31 22.00 -4.37
N HIS A 473 -5.59 22.95 -5.27
CA HIS A 473 -4.57 23.80 -5.87
C HIS A 473 -3.88 24.74 -4.86
N THR A 474 -4.40 24.92 -3.64
CA THR A 474 -3.76 25.71 -2.58
C THR A 474 -2.57 24.96 -1.96
N PHE A 475 -2.61 23.62 -1.97
CA PHE A 475 -1.55 22.75 -1.47
C PHE A 475 -0.60 22.31 -2.59
N LYS A 476 0.70 22.16 -2.27
CA LYS A 476 1.73 21.73 -3.23
C LYS A 476 2.36 20.41 -2.78
N GLY A 477 1.74 19.30 -3.17
CA GLY A 477 2.33 17.95 -3.09
C GLY A 477 3.29 17.66 -4.25
N GLY A 478 3.98 16.52 -4.18
CA GLY A 478 4.97 16.05 -5.16
C GLY A 478 6.34 15.76 -4.54
N PHE A 479 7.23 15.12 -5.30
CA PHE A 479 8.55 14.67 -4.81
C PHE A 479 9.43 15.83 -4.33
N LYS A 480 9.58 16.89 -5.14
CA LYS A 480 10.29 18.12 -4.75
C LYS A 480 9.81 18.74 -3.44
N ARG A 481 8.52 18.64 -3.10
CA ARG A 481 7.93 19.19 -1.86
C ARG A 481 7.80 18.18 -0.72
N LYS A 482 8.12 16.90 -0.96
CA LYS A 482 8.06 15.80 0.03
C LYS A 482 6.71 15.66 0.73
N ARG A 483 5.62 15.92 0.02
CA ARG A 483 4.25 15.74 0.53
C ARG A 483 3.40 15.02 -0.52
N LEU A 484 2.39 14.28 -0.06
CA LEU A 484 1.43 13.62 -0.94
C LEU A 484 0.55 14.67 -1.66
N HIS A 485 -0.01 14.34 -2.82
CA HIS A 485 -1.00 15.23 -3.46
C HIS A 485 -2.29 15.25 -2.64
N ARG A 486 -2.89 16.44 -2.48
CA ARG A 486 -4.09 16.66 -1.66
C ARG A 486 -5.30 16.92 -2.56
N VAL A 487 -6.41 16.24 -2.27
CA VAL A 487 -7.67 16.32 -3.03
C VAL A 487 -8.85 16.52 -2.08
N GLU A 488 -9.90 17.16 -2.56
CA GLU A 488 -11.17 17.34 -1.85
C GLU A 488 -12.35 16.89 -2.73
N PHE A 489 -13.48 16.55 -2.11
CA PHE A 489 -14.70 16.30 -2.88
C PHE A 489 -15.18 17.57 -3.55
N ILE A 490 -15.61 17.48 -4.81
CA ILE A 490 -16.29 18.61 -5.45
C ILE A 490 -17.58 18.90 -4.67
N PRO A 491 -17.86 20.17 -4.29
CA PRO A 491 -19.04 20.51 -3.49
C PRO A 491 -20.36 20.12 -4.16
N ASN A 492 -21.34 19.66 -3.36
CA ASN A 492 -22.66 19.20 -3.85
C ASN A 492 -23.49 20.29 -4.58
N SER A 493 -23.07 21.55 -4.57
CA SER A 493 -23.65 22.64 -5.36
C SER A 493 -23.13 22.72 -6.80
N ASP A 494 -22.04 22.02 -7.11
CA ASP A 494 -21.45 21.97 -8.45
C ASP A 494 -22.12 20.87 -9.30
N PRO A 495 -22.63 21.17 -10.51
CA PRO A 495 -23.22 20.17 -11.38
C PRO A 495 -22.30 18.99 -11.74
N THR A 496 -20.98 19.17 -11.67
CA THR A 496 -19.96 18.15 -12.02
C THR A 496 -19.63 17.18 -10.88
N ALA A 497 -20.05 17.48 -9.63
CA ALA A 497 -19.71 16.67 -8.46
C ALA A 497 -20.20 15.21 -8.54
N TYR A 498 -21.31 14.99 -9.25
CA TYR A 498 -21.90 13.68 -9.51
C TYR A 498 -22.04 13.44 -11.01
N GLY A 499 -21.54 12.31 -11.49
CA GLY A 499 -21.61 11.95 -12.89
C GLY A 499 -21.39 10.46 -13.12
N PHE A 500 -21.21 10.11 -14.38
CA PHE A 500 -20.89 8.75 -14.80
C PHE A 500 -19.44 8.70 -15.32
N VAL A 501 -18.85 7.52 -15.24
CA VAL A 501 -17.50 7.17 -15.70
C VAL A 501 -17.61 5.84 -16.42
N ASP A 502 -16.87 5.72 -17.52
CA ASP A 502 -16.77 4.50 -18.28
C ASP A 502 -15.73 3.56 -17.63
N PRO A 503 -16.00 2.25 -17.46
CA PRO A 503 -14.99 1.30 -16.98
C PRO A 503 -13.69 1.28 -17.80
N ASP A 504 -13.73 1.63 -19.10
CA ASP A 504 -12.52 1.77 -19.94
C ASP A 504 -11.68 3.03 -19.60
N GLU A 505 -12.26 4.07 -18.98
CA GLU A 505 -11.53 5.28 -18.52
C GLU A 505 -10.70 5.03 -17.24
N VAL A 506 -11.00 3.96 -16.50
CA VAL A 506 -10.36 3.66 -15.20
C VAL A 506 -9.01 3.00 -15.43
N ILE A 507 -7.94 3.66 -14.96
CA ILE A 507 -6.57 3.11 -15.01
C ILE A 507 -6.45 1.96 -14.03
N ARG A 508 -6.81 2.21 -12.75
CA ARG A 508 -6.79 1.26 -11.63
C ARG A 508 -7.46 1.86 -10.37
N GLY A 509 -7.43 1.15 -9.24
CA GLY A 509 -7.92 1.68 -7.96
C GLY A 509 -6.96 2.69 -7.33
N ALA A 510 -7.48 3.62 -6.52
CA ALA A 510 -6.69 4.67 -5.86
C ALA A 510 -6.74 4.52 -4.32
N HIS A 511 -5.61 4.80 -3.65
CA HIS A 511 -5.56 4.81 -2.18
C HIS A 511 -5.65 6.23 -1.64
N LEU A 512 -6.87 6.69 -1.34
CA LEU A 512 -7.14 8.03 -0.81
C LEU A 512 -7.28 7.98 0.71
N VAL A 513 -6.20 8.35 1.42
CA VAL A 513 -6.16 8.35 2.89
C VAL A 513 -6.64 9.72 3.41
N PRO A 514 -7.56 9.80 4.39
CA PRO A 514 -7.99 11.10 4.91
C PRO A 514 -6.85 11.96 5.49
N ALA A 515 -6.93 13.27 5.29
CA ALA A 515 -6.01 14.24 5.89
C ALA A 515 -6.42 14.52 7.34
N PHE A 516 -6.09 13.61 8.25
CA PHE A 516 -6.62 13.59 9.61
C PHE A 516 -6.37 14.88 10.43
N ALA A 517 -5.33 15.65 10.10
CA ALA A 517 -5.03 16.94 10.71
C ALA A 517 -6.13 17.98 10.48
N HIS A 518 -6.74 17.99 9.29
CA HIS A 518 -7.71 19.02 8.88
C HIS A 518 -9.17 18.68 9.24
N GLY A 519 -9.43 17.48 9.74
CA GLY A 519 -10.73 17.07 10.27
C GLY A 519 -11.83 16.81 9.21
N PRO A 520 -13.05 16.51 9.68
CA PRO A 520 -14.23 16.38 8.84
C PRO A 520 -14.80 17.74 8.41
N THR A 521 -15.57 17.74 7.33
CA THR A 521 -16.47 18.82 6.93
C THR A 521 -17.60 19.00 7.96
N GLU A 522 -18.29 20.14 7.95
CA GLU A 522 -19.53 20.28 8.74
C GLU A 522 -20.54 19.16 8.39
N PRO A 523 -21.09 18.43 9.40
CA PRO A 523 -21.97 17.30 9.16
C PRO A 523 -23.32 17.75 8.60
N VAL A 524 -23.75 17.13 7.50
CA VAL A 524 -25.02 17.49 6.86
C VAL A 524 -26.22 16.84 7.55
N SER A 525 -27.36 17.53 7.53
CA SER A 525 -28.61 17.09 8.17
C SER A 525 -29.38 15.99 7.41
N TYR A 526 -28.82 15.46 6.31
CA TYR A 526 -29.45 14.45 5.45
C TYR A 526 -28.54 13.25 5.21
N THR A 527 -29.14 12.06 5.08
CA THR A 527 -28.43 10.87 4.57
C THR A 527 -28.30 10.97 3.05
N SER A 528 -27.12 10.66 2.50
CA SER A 528 -26.88 10.60 1.06
C SER A 528 -26.54 9.18 0.61
N LEU A 529 -26.93 8.82 -0.62
CA LEU A 529 -26.46 7.61 -1.31
C LEU A 529 -24.95 7.61 -1.58
N ALA A 530 -24.32 8.79 -1.62
CA ALA A 530 -22.89 8.95 -1.91
C ALA A 530 -21.99 8.93 -0.66
N ARG A 531 -22.53 8.47 0.48
CA ARG A 531 -21.83 8.22 1.74
C ARG A 531 -22.18 6.83 2.29
N ARG A 532 -21.40 6.33 3.23
CA ARG A 532 -21.72 5.11 3.96
C ARG A 532 -23.00 5.30 4.79
N LYS A 533 -23.62 4.18 5.13
CA LYS A 533 -24.83 4.19 5.96
C LYS A 533 -24.47 4.73 7.36
N ASP A 534 -25.24 5.71 7.81
CA ASP A 534 -25.07 6.43 9.09
C ASP A 534 -23.83 7.35 9.17
N GLU A 535 -23.22 7.68 8.02
CA GLU A 535 -22.17 8.70 7.84
C GLU A 535 -22.83 10.03 7.39
N PHE A 536 -22.44 11.16 8.00
CA PHE A 536 -23.11 12.46 7.83
C PHE A 536 -22.16 13.60 7.40
N ASP A 537 -20.87 13.40 7.58
CA ASP A 537 -19.75 14.24 7.22
C ASP A 537 -18.89 13.56 6.13
N ASP A 538 -18.02 14.33 5.49
CA ASP A 538 -16.88 13.82 4.73
C ASP A 538 -15.58 14.26 5.41
N TRP A 539 -14.43 13.71 5.03
CA TRP A 539 -13.15 14.36 5.35
C TRP A 539 -12.91 15.56 4.43
N LEU A 540 -12.48 16.69 4.98
CA LEU A 540 -12.29 17.94 4.23
C LEU A 540 -11.29 17.74 3.07
N TYR A 541 -10.17 17.09 3.38
CA TYR A 541 -9.17 16.69 2.39
C TYR A 541 -8.83 15.20 2.53
N HIS A 542 -8.39 14.60 1.43
CA HIS A 542 -7.74 13.30 1.37
C HIS A 542 -6.37 13.46 0.70
N TYR A 543 -5.39 12.69 1.14
CA TYR A 543 -4.10 12.54 0.48
C TYR A 543 -4.10 11.34 -0.44
N VAL A 544 -3.57 11.52 -1.64
CA VAL A 544 -3.32 10.45 -2.61
C VAL A 544 -2.06 9.72 -2.20
N ASN A 545 -2.20 8.53 -1.63
CA ASN A 545 -1.07 7.73 -1.18
C ASN A 545 -0.42 6.96 -2.35
N PHE A 546 0.49 7.62 -3.06
CA PHE A 546 1.24 7.01 -4.15
C PHE A 546 2.35 6.05 -3.70
N PHE A 547 2.64 5.93 -2.40
CA PHE A 547 3.56 4.91 -1.88
C PHE A 547 2.89 3.53 -1.64
N VAL A 548 1.59 3.40 -1.93
CA VAL A 548 0.80 2.20 -1.60
C VAL A 548 1.29 0.90 -2.25
N ASP A 549 1.84 0.97 -3.46
CA ASP A 549 2.55 -0.15 -4.09
C ASP A 549 3.56 0.33 -5.14
N ARG A 550 4.44 -0.59 -5.57
CA ARG A 550 5.54 -0.37 -6.53
C ARG A 550 5.05 0.23 -7.86
N ASP A 551 3.85 -0.15 -8.31
CA ASP A 551 3.28 0.32 -9.57
C ASP A 551 2.67 1.72 -9.43
N MET A 552 1.88 1.94 -8.38
CA MET A 552 1.28 3.24 -8.08
C MET A 552 2.38 4.29 -7.97
N PHE A 553 3.44 3.99 -7.22
CA PHE A 553 4.60 4.85 -7.05
C PHE A 553 5.25 5.26 -8.38
N MET A 554 5.48 4.30 -9.28
CA MET A 554 6.08 4.57 -10.59
C MET A 554 5.17 5.38 -11.52
N ARG A 555 3.84 5.42 -11.31
CA ARG A 555 2.92 6.31 -12.05
C ARG A 555 3.10 7.79 -11.70
N TYR A 556 3.67 8.11 -10.55
CA TYR A 556 3.99 9.50 -10.16
C TYR A 556 5.46 9.84 -10.36
N LEU A 557 6.38 8.89 -10.16
CA LEU A 557 7.81 9.12 -10.43
C LEU A 557 8.12 9.17 -11.93
N GLY A 558 7.35 8.45 -12.75
CA GLY A 558 7.67 8.22 -14.15
C GLY A 558 8.79 7.20 -14.33
N GLY A 559 9.20 6.96 -15.58
CA GLY A 559 10.25 5.99 -15.93
C GLY A 559 9.83 4.51 -15.88
N GLY A 560 8.56 4.20 -15.60
CA GLY A 560 8.00 2.85 -15.66
C GLY A 560 7.86 2.37 -17.11
N VAL A 561 8.51 1.25 -17.45
CA VAL A 561 8.58 0.73 -18.83
C VAL A 561 7.22 0.26 -19.36
N GLY A 562 6.38 -0.33 -18.50
CA GLY A 562 5.02 -0.74 -18.83
C GLY A 562 3.95 0.35 -18.68
N HIS A 563 4.34 1.60 -18.42
CA HIS A 563 3.43 2.75 -18.40
C HIS A 563 3.46 3.49 -19.74
N TYR A 564 2.30 4.02 -20.14
CA TYR A 564 2.26 5.02 -21.22
C TYR A 564 2.96 6.31 -20.73
N GLN A 565 3.57 7.09 -21.63
CA GLN A 565 4.38 8.25 -21.27
C GLN A 565 3.55 9.45 -20.80
N VAL A 566 3.03 9.34 -19.57
CA VAL A 566 2.52 10.46 -18.78
C VAL A 566 3.72 11.19 -18.19
N GLN A 567 4.00 12.40 -18.67
CA GLN A 567 4.98 13.26 -18.01
C GLN A 567 4.34 13.80 -16.73
N VAL A 568 4.91 13.45 -15.59
CA VAL A 568 4.49 13.99 -14.28
C VAL A 568 5.37 15.21 -14.00
N PRO A 569 4.81 16.43 -13.93
CA PRO A 569 5.60 17.62 -13.78
C PRO A 569 6.15 17.78 -12.37
N ASP A 570 7.46 17.61 -12.25
CA ASP A 570 8.19 17.95 -11.04
C ASP A 570 8.42 19.49 -11.03
N ASN A 571 7.37 20.20 -10.62
CA ASN A 571 7.18 21.65 -10.61
C ASN A 571 8.48 22.49 -10.43
N GLU A 572 8.83 23.33 -11.42
CA GLU A 572 9.97 24.25 -11.34
C GLU A 572 9.56 25.58 -10.70
N GLY A 573 9.87 25.75 -9.41
CA GLY A 573 9.48 26.95 -8.66
C GLY A 573 10.32 27.17 -7.40
N SER A 574 11.29 28.08 -7.51
CA SER A 574 12.21 28.57 -6.48
C SER A 574 12.96 27.50 -5.69
N ASP A 575 14.26 27.44 -5.90
CA ASP A 575 15.19 26.78 -4.99
C ASP A 575 15.06 27.39 -3.59
N THR A 576 14.71 26.55 -2.63
CA THR A 576 15.10 26.78 -1.24
C THR A 576 16.30 25.88 -1.00
N GLU A 577 17.46 26.35 -1.47
CA GLU A 577 18.72 25.83 -0.97
C GLU A 577 18.66 25.88 0.56
N LEU A 578 18.95 24.74 1.20
CA LEU A 578 19.38 24.79 2.59
C LEU A 578 20.65 25.61 2.57
N GLN A 579 20.65 26.76 3.24
CA GLN A 579 21.86 27.60 3.29
C GLN A 579 23.02 26.74 3.80
N ASP A 580 24.03 26.58 2.97
CA ASP A 580 25.27 25.93 3.38
C ASP A 580 25.96 26.89 4.36
N ASP A 581 25.79 26.60 5.65
CA ASP A 581 26.58 27.18 6.75
C ASP A 581 28.03 26.65 6.62
N GLU A 582 28.77 27.09 5.59
CA GLU A 582 30.22 26.95 5.55
C GLU A 582 30.82 27.83 6.66
N GLU A 583 31.33 27.19 7.71
CA GLU A 583 32.12 27.85 8.74
C GLU A 583 33.48 28.30 8.15
N SER A 584 33.45 29.46 7.50
CA SER A 584 34.63 30.18 7.02
C SER A 584 35.50 30.61 8.20
N GLU A 585 36.45 29.77 8.61
CA GLU A 585 37.52 30.18 9.52
C GLU A 585 38.35 31.31 8.89
N GLY A 586 38.16 32.53 9.38
CA GLY A 586 38.92 33.69 8.94
C GLY A 586 40.28 33.76 9.63
N GLU A 587 41.34 33.36 8.93
CA GLU A 587 42.70 33.75 9.32
C GLU A 587 42.89 35.28 9.20
N PRO A 588 43.71 35.90 10.06
CA PRO A 588 43.85 37.36 10.11
C PRO A 588 44.77 37.92 9.02
N GLU A 589 44.40 39.09 8.48
CA GLU A 589 45.22 39.94 7.60
C GLU A 589 46.60 40.27 8.22
N PRO A 590 47.70 40.21 7.45
CA PRO A 590 49.02 40.66 7.89
C PRO A 590 49.27 42.15 7.56
N ASP A 591 49.78 42.92 8.53
CA ASP A 591 50.29 44.28 8.28
C ASP A 591 51.56 44.24 7.39
N GLU A 592 51.67 45.18 6.44
CA GLU A 592 52.86 45.36 5.59
C GLU A 592 54.03 45.99 6.37
N ASP A 593 55.27 45.50 6.18
CA ASP A 593 56.44 46.39 6.05
C ASP A 593 57.71 45.78 5.40
N VAL A 594 58.47 46.64 4.71
CA VAL A 594 59.89 46.52 4.28
C VAL A 594 60.37 45.32 3.41
N LEU A 595 60.50 45.59 2.09
CA LEU A 595 61.52 45.02 1.18
C LEU A 595 62.93 45.60 1.49
N PRO A 596 64.11 44.96 1.20
CA PRO A 596 64.50 44.65 -0.20
C PRO A 596 65.62 43.59 -0.55
N VAL A 597 65.54 43.10 -1.81
CA VAL A 597 66.65 42.94 -2.81
C VAL A 597 67.63 41.73 -2.83
N ALA A 598 67.62 41.06 -3.99
CA ALA A 598 68.67 40.36 -4.77
C ALA A 598 69.35 39.03 -4.31
N GLY A 599 69.50 38.11 -5.28
CA GLY A 599 70.45 36.98 -5.26
C GLY A 599 70.12 35.87 -6.28
N SER A 600 70.91 35.71 -7.34
CA SER A 600 70.72 34.66 -8.38
C SER A 600 71.84 33.62 -8.35
N ALA A 601 71.51 32.31 -8.44
CA ALA A 601 72.40 31.23 -8.89
C ALA A 601 71.66 29.87 -9.09
N VAL A 602 72.22 29.00 -9.95
CA VAL A 602 71.82 27.61 -10.36
C VAL A 602 73.10 26.92 -10.93
N PRO A 603 73.30 25.56 -11.03
CA PRO A 603 72.69 24.35 -10.42
C PRO A 603 73.69 23.74 -9.39
N PRO A 604 74.34 22.52 -9.43
CA PRO A 604 74.03 21.18 -10.00
C PRO A 604 74.41 19.89 -9.17
N VAL A 605 73.63 18.80 -9.40
CA VAL A 605 74.03 17.36 -9.59
C VAL A 605 74.65 16.51 -8.44
N GLY A 606 74.28 15.21 -8.44
CA GLY A 606 74.77 14.10 -7.60
C GLY A 606 73.60 13.19 -7.17
N ASP A 607 73.13 12.14 -7.86
CA ASP A 607 73.68 11.15 -8.83
C ASP A 607 74.15 9.83 -8.17
N ASP A 608 74.02 8.69 -8.89
CA ASP A 608 74.06 7.27 -8.44
C ASP A 608 72.90 6.88 -7.47
N ASP A 609 72.20 5.72 -7.45
CA ASP A 609 72.13 4.39 -8.12
C ASP A 609 71.87 3.36 -6.97
N GLN A 610 71.22 2.19 -7.12
CA GLN A 610 70.79 1.42 -8.30
C GLN A 610 69.54 0.55 -7.96
N GLU A 611 69.02 -0.18 -8.95
CA GLU A 611 67.82 -1.05 -8.90
C GLU A 611 68.11 -2.46 -8.32
N GLU A 612 67.08 -3.22 -7.95
CA GLU A 612 66.74 -4.55 -8.54
C GLU A 612 65.45 -5.14 -7.95
N GLU A 613 64.70 -5.91 -8.75
CA GLU A 613 63.45 -6.62 -8.41
C GLU A 613 63.66 -8.14 -8.47
N GLU A 614 63.07 -8.93 -7.57
CA GLU A 614 62.76 -10.36 -7.81
C GLU A 614 61.41 -10.75 -7.18
N GLU A 615 60.60 -11.55 -7.89
CA GLU A 615 59.34 -12.14 -7.45
C GLU A 615 59.55 -13.63 -7.06
N GLU A 616 58.89 -14.13 -5.99
CA GLU A 616 58.46 -15.53 -5.94
C GLU A 616 57.35 -15.79 -4.89
N GLU A 617 56.30 -16.53 -5.28
CA GLU A 617 55.28 -17.14 -4.39
C GLU A 617 55.60 -18.65 -4.17
N PRO A 618 54.80 -19.43 -3.41
CA PRO A 618 54.50 -19.28 -1.98
C PRO A 618 54.80 -20.58 -1.20
N ARG A 619 54.83 -20.54 0.14
CA ARG A 619 54.79 -21.78 0.96
C ARG A 619 54.14 -21.58 2.33
N ALA A 620 53.84 -22.67 3.03
CA ALA A 620 52.72 -22.75 3.96
C ALA A 620 53.07 -23.26 5.38
N ALA A 621 52.15 -22.92 6.29
CA ALA A 621 51.78 -23.59 7.55
C ALA A 621 52.63 -23.36 8.81
N GLU A 622 51.94 -23.61 9.95
CA GLU A 622 52.39 -23.66 11.36
C GLU A 622 52.77 -22.26 11.97
N GLU A 623 51.91 -21.67 12.82
CA GLU A 623 51.78 -21.87 14.30
C GLU A 623 52.80 -21.00 15.09
N GLU A 624 52.50 -20.22 16.14
CA GLU A 624 51.29 -19.74 16.84
C GLU A 624 51.61 -18.36 17.49
N GLU A 625 50.62 -17.50 17.78
CA GLU A 625 50.44 -16.88 19.13
C GLU A 625 49.14 -16.03 19.20
N GLU A 626 48.51 -16.00 20.37
CA GLU A 626 47.22 -15.34 20.62
C GLU A 626 47.36 -13.88 21.10
N ILE A 627 46.48 -12.99 20.65
CA ILE A 627 46.15 -11.76 21.39
C ILE A 627 44.63 -11.68 21.57
N LEU A 628 44.19 -12.00 22.79
CA LEU A 628 42.79 -11.98 23.22
C LEU A 628 42.25 -10.53 23.26
N SER A 629 41.10 -10.31 22.62
CA SER A 629 40.24 -9.14 22.86
C SER A 629 38.85 -9.63 23.26
N SER A 630 38.43 -9.30 24.49
CA SER A 630 37.27 -9.94 25.13
C SER A 630 35.93 -9.31 24.71
N GLY A 631 35.18 -10.04 23.88
CA GLY A 631 33.73 -9.83 23.66
C GLY A 631 32.97 -11.10 24.00
N GLU A 632 32.35 -11.15 25.18
CA GLU A 632 31.53 -12.31 25.61
C GLU A 632 30.18 -12.30 24.89
N GLU A 633 30.07 -12.98 23.76
CA GLU A 633 28.79 -13.41 23.20
C GLU A 633 28.40 -14.79 23.75
N ASP A 634 27.18 -14.89 24.28
CA ASP A 634 26.68 -15.99 25.12
C ASP A 634 26.08 -17.11 24.23
N GLU A 635 26.78 -18.23 24.07
CA GLU A 635 26.29 -19.40 23.31
C GLU A 635 25.10 -20.09 24.01
N GLY A 636 23.91 -19.53 23.79
CA GLY A 636 22.64 -20.15 24.18
C GLY A 636 22.22 -21.27 23.23
N ASP A 637 21.90 -22.45 23.79
CA ASP A 637 21.35 -23.61 23.08
C ASP A 637 20.17 -23.22 22.15
N PRO A 638 20.27 -23.44 20.82
CA PRO A 638 19.22 -23.10 19.86
C PRO A 638 17.85 -23.75 20.08
N TRP A 639 17.72 -24.73 20.98
CA TRP A 639 16.50 -25.49 21.23
C TRP A 639 15.91 -25.29 22.64
N ALA A 640 16.53 -24.45 23.48
CA ALA A 640 16.17 -24.26 24.89
C ALA A 640 15.09 -23.18 25.15
N ASP A 641 13.86 -23.50 24.74
CA ASP A 641 12.59 -23.10 25.36
C ASP A 641 12.39 -21.63 25.82
N ASP A 642 11.70 -20.84 24.98
CA ASP A 642 10.85 -19.71 25.40
C ASP A 642 9.45 -19.94 24.77
N SER A 643 8.77 -21.03 25.19
CA SER A 643 7.42 -21.35 24.71
C SER A 643 6.39 -20.26 25.08
N ASP A 644 5.27 -20.28 24.37
CA ASP A 644 4.06 -19.49 24.66
C ASP A 644 4.08 -17.98 24.29
N GLU A 645 4.98 -17.51 23.41
CA GLU A 645 4.59 -16.45 22.44
C GLU A 645 4.07 -17.11 21.15
N GLU A 646 2.86 -17.69 21.22
CA GLU A 646 2.14 -18.19 20.06
C GLU A 646 1.98 -17.07 19.01
N GLN A 647 2.42 -17.33 17.78
CA GLN A 647 1.97 -16.60 16.60
C GLN A 647 0.53 -17.04 16.25
N GLU A 648 -0.42 -16.79 17.16
CA GLU A 648 -1.85 -16.73 16.82
C GLU A 648 -1.98 -15.87 15.55
N GLU A 649 -2.64 -16.39 14.54
CA GLU A 649 -3.03 -15.67 13.34
C GLU A 649 -3.92 -14.48 13.77
N ASP A 650 -3.77 -13.31 13.12
CA ASP A 650 -4.61 -12.14 13.42
C ASP A 650 -6.03 -12.44 12.92
N PRO A 651 -7.00 -12.78 13.80
CA PRO A 651 -8.23 -13.46 13.38
C PRO A 651 -9.17 -12.54 12.59
N ASP A 652 -8.88 -11.24 12.56
CA ASP A 652 -9.55 -10.25 11.73
C ASP A 652 -9.01 -10.18 10.28
N SER A 653 -7.94 -10.89 9.90
CA SER A 653 -7.48 -10.91 8.48
C SER A 653 -8.48 -11.60 7.56
N ASP A 654 -9.26 -12.54 8.11
CA ASP A 654 -10.17 -13.40 7.36
C ASP A 654 -11.64 -12.95 7.55
N ASN A 655 -11.84 -11.90 8.35
CA ASN A 655 -13.14 -11.28 8.66
C ASN A 655 -13.53 -10.20 7.62
N LEU A 656 -12.64 -9.89 6.68
CA LEU A 656 -13.00 -9.29 5.39
C LEU A 656 -13.35 -10.43 4.43
N GLY A 657 -14.66 -10.70 4.30
CA GLY A 657 -15.17 -11.65 3.31
C GLY A 657 -14.69 -11.30 1.89
N PRO A 658 -14.67 -12.30 0.98
CA PRO A 658 -14.03 -12.21 -0.33
C PRO A 658 -14.36 -10.92 -1.09
N GLU A 659 -13.34 -10.29 -1.66
CA GLU A 659 -13.37 -8.93 -2.24
C GLU A 659 -14.38 -8.79 -3.40
N ASP A 660 -14.65 -9.89 -4.09
CA ASP A 660 -15.67 -10.11 -5.13
C ASP A 660 -16.96 -10.80 -4.62
N GLY A 661 -16.89 -11.45 -3.46
CA GLY A 661 -17.99 -12.15 -2.83
C GLY A 661 -18.12 -13.63 -3.20
N GLU A 662 -17.06 -14.28 -3.67
CA GLU A 662 -17.00 -15.73 -3.91
C GLU A 662 -16.19 -16.46 -2.82
N ASP A 663 -16.79 -17.45 -2.15
CA ASP A 663 -16.16 -18.19 -1.06
C ASP A 663 -14.85 -18.90 -1.49
N LEU A 664 -13.85 -18.87 -0.58
CA LEU A 664 -12.51 -19.43 -0.79
C LEU A 664 -12.49 -20.96 -1.01
N GLU A 665 -13.62 -21.66 -0.95
CA GLU A 665 -13.73 -23.08 -1.31
C GLU A 665 -13.73 -23.32 -2.83
N ASN A 666 -14.09 -22.31 -3.65
CA ASN A 666 -14.15 -22.43 -5.12
C ASN A 666 -12.98 -21.76 -5.87
N LEU A 667 -12.21 -20.90 -5.19
CA LEU A 667 -10.96 -20.38 -5.73
C LEU A 667 -9.82 -21.35 -5.38
N ALA A 668 -8.99 -21.68 -6.37
CA ALA A 668 -7.77 -22.43 -6.14
C ALA A 668 -6.89 -21.72 -5.08
N PRO A 669 -6.04 -22.44 -4.33
CA PRO A 669 -4.95 -21.79 -3.62
C PRO A 669 -4.22 -20.90 -4.63
N ALA A 670 -4.16 -19.60 -4.34
CA ALA A 670 -3.58 -18.62 -5.26
C ALA A 670 -2.18 -19.06 -5.66
N ASP A 671 -1.83 -18.86 -6.93
CA ASP A 671 -0.68 -19.51 -7.53
C ASP A 671 0.62 -19.04 -6.86
N PHE A 672 1.07 -19.81 -5.87
CA PHE A 672 2.46 -19.87 -5.43
C PHE A 672 3.23 -20.59 -6.55
N GLY A 673 3.27 -19.93 -7.70
CA GLY A 673 3.91 -20.41 -8.91
C GLY A 673 5.39 -20.52 -8.63
N TYR A 674 5.91 -21.75 -8.59
CA TYR A 674 7.34 -22.04 -8.62
C TYR A 674 7.90 -21.83 -10.05
N ASP A 675 7.51 -20.71 -10.66
CA ASP A 675 7.85 -20.25 -12.01
C ASP A 675 8.50 -18.83 -12.00
N ASP A 676 8.61 -18.17 -10.83
CA ASP A 676 9.62 -17.11 -10.61
C ASP A 676 10.95 -17.80 -10.20
N LEU A 677 11.78 -18.14 -11.20
CA LEU A 677 13.18 -18.61 -11.09
C LEU A 677 14.06 -17.90 -12.14
#